data_AF-A0A8C5RBV9-F1
#
_entry.id   AF-A0A8C5RBV9-F1
#
_cell.length_a   1.000
_cell.length_b   1.000
_cell.length_c   1.000
_cell.angle_alpha   90.00
_cell.angle_beta   90.00
_cell.angle_gamma   90.00
#
_symmetry.space_group_name_H-M   'P 1'
#
loop_
_entity.id
_entity.type
_entity.pdbx_description
1 polymer ?
#
loop_
_entity_poly.entity_id
_entity_poly.type
_entity_poly.pdbx_seq_one_letter_code
_entity_poly.pdbx_strand_id
1 'polypeptide(L)'
;NARPPHPVNARPPRPVNVFEGLSTYSFVLSGDAVTVLFRLIPCDKKQCPLCPEEGFKSCHITKLLKHLQNLHWKVSVEFEGYRMCICCLPCLQPSGDQSKGEVHYHCIICSATVAKRRCEMLSHIKRHVNKGETDVQSTHQILHESNTDVQVLPNFKTPQKSGTFFNPKMKSNRQLIFCSLAVLAQEKSPLECLDAFGSTGVMGLQWAKHLGDSVKVTINDIGEQSVAMIRENCTLNKMKVLDKSAGEAEEELDGGDEYAGSVEVTQSDANVLMHLRSFDYIHLDPFGASVNYLDAAFRNVRNMGIVSVTSTDTGSLYAKTLHVAKRHYGCNIIRTEYFKELAARIVLCSIARAAARCNKGIEVLLSVALEHFVLVIVRVVRGPSQADESIKKINMLIHCHWCEERVFQKEGNMVEENPYKQLPCDCHKSMTGRSAVNLGPMWSGSLFNAGFLRRMMFECVQYGVDDILPLLKTLVCEAECTTVKQFSINPTPSSQEEGGVFIKVADAKEGSTDPGKRKREDLTKTTTKRLKNEARFEHPPFYYSIHRHAIGGLNIPKLNKILQFLSESGFMVSRTHFDPTGIRTDAPLATLTSVLQKNSAQSSSPQPDSHHEPTEKAEKPEVKGLSAAPEQDFTQDPDCE
;
A
#
# COMPACT_ATOMS: atom_id res chain seq x y z
N ASN A 1 -63.11 40.69 -36.32
CA ASN A 1 -62.06 40.29 -37.30
C ASN A 1 -60.71 40.38 -36.60
N ALA A 2 -60.11 39.26 -36.15
CA ALA A 2 -59.44 38.24 -36.97
C ALA A 2 -58.03 38.73 -37.40
N ARG A 3 -56.90 38.03 -37.18
CA ARG A 3 -56.64 36.60 -36.85
C ARG A 3 -55.34 36.45 -35.97
N PRO A 4 -54.85 35.24 -35.60
CA PRO A 4 -54.31 34.96 -34.25
C PRO A 4 -52.77 34.75 -34.17
N PRO A 5 -52.22 34.65 -32.93
CA PRO A 5 -50.86 34.15 -32.70
C PRO A 5 -50.76 32.61 -32.76
N HIS A 6 -49.54 32.11 -32.99
CA HIS A 6 -49.20 30.69 -33.16
C HIS A 6 -49.36 29.83 -31.88
N PRO A 7 -49.55 28.50 -32.01
CA PRO A 7 -49.85 27.64 -30.87
C PRO A 7 -48.64 27.35 -29.99
N VAL A 8 -48.85 27.42 -28.68
CA VAL A 8 -47.94 26.92 -27.64
C VAL A 8 -48.04 25.39 -27.62
N ASN A 9 -46.92 24.68 -27.76
CA ASN A 9 -46.88 23.23 -27.60
C ASN A 9 -47.14 22.84 -26.14
N ALA A 10 -48.37 22.41 -25.85
CA ALA A 10 -48.73 21.82 -24.57
C ALA A 10 -48.00 20.48 -24.38
N ARG A 11 -47.34 20.30 -23.23
CA ARG A 11 -46.84 18.97 -22.83
C ARG A 11 -48.05 18.09 -22.45
N PRO A 12 -48.15 16.85 -22.94
CA PRO A 12 -49.16 15.90 -22.46
C PRO A 12 -48.93 15.56 -20.97
N PRO A 13 -49.98 15.16 -20.23
CA PRO A 13 -49.90 14.92 -18.79
C PRO A 13 -49.02 13.72 -18.44
N ARG A 14 -48.39 13.75 -17.26
CA ARG A 14 -47.67 12.59 -16.72
C ARG A 14 -48.66 11.47 -16.42
N PRO A 15 -48.42 10.21 -16.84
CA PRO A 15 -49.19 9.09 -16.33
C PRO A 15 -48.94 8.91 -14.83
N VAL A 16 -50.00 8.60 -14.10
CA VAL A 16 -49.96 8.35 -12.66
C VAL A 16 -49.35 6.97 -12.40
N ASN A 17 -48.29 6.90 -11.60
CA ASN A 17 -47.78 5.62 -11.09
C ASN A 17 -48.76 5.06 -10.07
N VAL A 18 -49.56 4.07 -10.49
CA VAL A 18 -50.34 3.21 -9.58
C VAL A 18 -49.68 1.84 -9.55
N PHE A 19 -48.58 1.72 -8.81
CA PHE A 19 -47.99 0.47 -8.34
C PHE A 19 -47.07 0.76 -7.13
N GLU A 20 -47.68 1.27 -6.05
CA GLU A 20 -47.11 1.04 -4.72
C GLU A 20 -47.35 -0.44 -4.34
N GLY A 21 -46.35 -1.07 -3.74
CA GLY A 21 -46.49 -2.39 -3.12
C GLY A 21 -46.46 -3.60 -4.06
N LEU A 22 -45.27 -3.97 -4.53
CA LEU A 22 -44.81 -5.38 -4.61
C LEU A 22 -43.30 -5.41 -4.91
N SER A 23 -42.51 -5.90 -3.96
CA SER A 23 -41.06 -6.01 -4.07
C SER A 23 -40.61 -7.08 -5.06
N THR A 24 -39.54 -6.79 -5.81
CA THR A 24 -38.53 -7.74 -6.34
C THR A 24 -38.91 -9.22 -6.37
N TYR A 25 -39.48 -9.69 -7.48
CA TYR A 25 -39.50 -11.12 -7.82
C TYR A 25 -38.45 -11.44 -8.87
N SER A 26 -37.23 -11.77 -8.40
CA SER A 26 -36.34 -12.63 -9.16
C SER A 26 -36.98 -14.03 -9.19
N PHE A 27 -37.32 -14.54 -10.38
CA PHE A 27 -37.92 -15.87 -10.53
C PHE A 27 -36.87 -16.98 -10.34
N VAL A 28 -36.45 -17.17 -9.10
CA VAL A 28 -35.67 -18.34 -8.66
C VAL A 28 -36.62 -19.52 -8.51
N LEU A 29 -36.60 -20.43 -9.48
CA LEU A 29 -37.40 -21.65 -9.45
C LEU A 29 -36.51 -22.85 -9.12
N SER A 30 -36.60 -23.35 -7.88
CA SER A 30 -36.11 -24.69 -7.56
C SER A 30 -36.97 -25.73 -8.28
N GLY A 31 -36.36 -26.85 -8.69
CA GLY A 31 -36.97 -27.83 -9.59
C GLY A 31 -38.33 -28.38 -9.10
N ASP A 32 -38.46 -28.57 -7.79
CA ASP A 32 -39.67 -29.14 -7.17
C ASP A 32 -40.76 -28.11 -6.86
N ALA A 33 -40.40 -26.83 -6.68
CA ALA A 33 -41.35 -25.78 -6.29
C ALA A 33 -42.42 -25.50 -7.36
N VAL A 34 -42.08 -25.61 -8.65
CA VAL A 34 -43.04 -25.36 -9.75
C VAL A 34 -44.21 -26.34 -9.71
N THR A 35 -43.94 -27.62 -9.41
CA THR A 35 -44.95 -28.68 -9.33
C THR A 35 -45.92 -28.47 -8.16
N VAL A 36 -45.43 -27.85 -7.07
CA VAL A 36 -46.23 -27.52 -5.88
C VAL A 36 -47.03 -26.23 -6.10
N LEU A 37 -46.39 -25.16 -6.58
CA LEU A 37 -47.03 -23.85 -6.77
C LEU A 37 -48.20 -23.91 -7.78
N PHE A 38 -48.08 -24.71 -8.84
CA PHE A 38 -49.10 -24.79 -9.88
C PHE A 38 -50.32 -25.64 -9.51
N ARG A 39 -50.24 -26.50 -8.49
CA ARG A 39 -51.35 -27.36 -8.01
C ARG A 39 -52.39 -26.60 -7.15
N LEU A 40 -52.04 -25.43 -6.62
CA LEU A 40 -52.84 -24.71 -5.62
C LEU A 40 -53.78 -23.62 -6.20
N ILE A 41 -53.88 -23.48 -7.53
CA ILE A 41 -54.70 -22.43 -8.18
C ILE A 41 -55.58 -23.05 -9.27
N PRO A 42 -56.92 -23.10 -9.08
CA PRO A 42 -57.87 -23.68 -10.03
C PRO A 42 -58.18 -22.70 -11.17
N CYS A 43 -57.32 -22.69 -12.20
CA CYS A 43 -57.58 -21.99 -13.45
C CYS A 43 -57.01 -22.79 -14.63
N ASP A 44 -57.88 -23.18 -15.56
CA ASP A 44 -57.57 -24.15 -16.62
C ASP A 44 -56.60 -23.64 -17.70
N LYS A 45 -56.42 -22.32 -17.82
CA LYS A 45 -55.53 -21.70 -18.82
C LYS A 45 -54.56 -20.77 -18.13
N LYS A 46 -53.26 -21.01 -18.32
CA LYS A 46 -52.17 -20.21 -17.75
C LYS A 46 -51.25 -19.72 -18.88
N GLN A 47 -50.76 -18.49 -18.73
CA GLN A 47 -49.75 -17.90 -19.62
C GLN A 47 -48.34 -18.32 -19.19
N CYS A 48 -47.35 -18.09 -20.05
CA CYS A 48 -45.95 -18.27 -19.70
C CYS A 48 -45.40 -16.95 -19.11
N PRO A 49 -44.87 -16.93 -17.88
CA PRO A 49 -44.34 -15.71 -17.26
C PRO A 49 -43.03 -15.21 -17.91
N LEU A 50 -42.46 -15.97 -18.86
CA LEU A 50 -41.19 -15.67 -19.52
C LEU A 50 -41.35 -15.30 -21.01
N CYS A 51 -42.58 -15.29 -21.53
CA CYS A 51 -42.88 -14.89 -22.92
C CYS A 51 -43.95 -13.79 -22.92
N PRO A 52 -43.89 -12.82 -23.86
CA PRO A 52 -45.03 -11.94 -24.13
C PRO A 52 -46.23 -12.75 -24.62
N GLU A 53 -47.45 -12.21 -24.49
CA GLU A 53 -48.69 -12.91 -24.88
C GLU A 53 -48.70 -13.36 -26.36
N GLU A 54 -48.02 -12.60 -27.23
CA GLU A 54 -47.81 -12.93 -28.65
C GLU A 54 -46.95 -14.20 -28.84
N GLY A 55 -45.97 -14.42 -27.97
CA GLY A 55 -45.04 -15.55 -28.01
C GLY A 55 -45.59 -16.83 -27.36
N PHE A 56 -46.51 -16.72 -26.40
CA PHE A 56 -47.20 -17.87 -25.81
C PHE A 56 -48.63 -17.54 -25.34
N LYS A 57 -49.63 -17.95 -26.11
CA LYS A 57 -51.05 -17.78 -25.76
C LYS A 57 -51.44 -18.66 -24.57
N SER A 58 -52.22 -18.09 -23.65
CA SER A 58 -52.74 -18.78 -22.45
C SER A 58 -53.41 -20.11 -22.79
N CYS A 59 -52.92 -21.21 -22.20
CA CYS A 59 -53.44 -22.55 -22.46
C CYS A 59 -53.23 -23.50 -21.28
N HIS A 60 -53.69 -24.75 -21.42
CA HIS A 60 -53.63 -25.74 -20.35
C HIS A 60 -52.20 -25.98 -19.84
N ILE A 61 -52.09 -26.21 -18.53
CA ILE A 61 -50.84 -26.42 -17.80
C ILE A 61 -49.90 -27.43 -18.48
N THR A 62 -50.41 -28.51 -19.06
CA THR A 62 -49.62 -29.53 -19.76
C THR A 62 -48.93 -29.00 -21.02
N LYS A 63 -49.52 -28.01 -21.70
CA LYS A 63 -48.88 -27.31 -22.83
C LYS A 63 -47.87 -26.27 -22.35
N LEU A 64 -48.17 -25.55 -21.28
CA LEU A 64 -47.23 -24.62 -20.64
C LEU A 64 -45.96 -25.33 -20.12
N LEU A 65 -46.10 -26.47 -19.45
CA LEU A 65 -44.96 -27.27 -19.00
C LEU A 65 -44.09 -27.76 -20.16
N LYS A 66 -44.71 -28.25 -21.26
CA LYS A 66 -43.96 -28.62 -22.47
C LYS A 66 -43.26 -27.43 -23.13
N HIS A 67 -43.86 -26.24 -23.12
CA HIS A 67 -43.25 -25.01 -23.61
C HIS A 67 -42.04 -24.58 -22.76
N LEU A 68 -42.20 -24.53 -21.43
CA LEU A 68 -41.11 -24.25 -20.50
C LEU A 68 -39.96 -25.25 -20.66
N GLN A 69 -40.27 -26.54 -20.80
CA GLN A 69 -39.27 -27.60 -20.96
C GLN A 69 -38.50 -27.54 -22.27
N ASN A 70 -39.20 -27.33 -23.39
CA ASN A 70 -38.57 -27.36 -24.72
C ASN A 70 -37.87 -26.05 -25.09
N LEU A 71 -38.33 -24.91 -24.57
CA LEU A 71 -37.80 -23.58 -24.89
C LEU A 71 -36.87 -23.04 -23.79
N HIS A 72 -37.40 -22.83 -22.58
CA HIS A 72 -36.66 -22.12 -21.53
C HIS A 72 -35.65 -23.02 -20.78
N TRP A 73 -36.05 -24.23 -20.36
CA TRP A 73 -35.13 -25.15 -19.65
C TRP A 73 -34.01 -25.67 -20.56
N LYS A 74 -34.24 -25.81 -21.87
CA LYS A 74 -33.20 -26.21 -22.83
C LYS A 74 -32.03 -25.22 -22.90
N VAL A 75 -32.24 -23.95 -22.55
CA VAL A 75 -31.20 -22.90 -22.52
C VAL A 75 -30.93 -22.41 -21.09
N SER A 76 -31.34 -23.17 -20.07
CA SER A 76 -31.05 -22.87 -18.66
C SER A 76 -29.66 -23.32 -18.23
N VAL A 77 -29.14 -22.71 -17.16
CA VAL A 77 -27.89 -23.08 -16.48
C VAL A 77 -28.22 -23.57 -15.07
N GLU A 78 -27.59 -24.65 -14.64
CA GLU A 78 -27.64 -25.11 -13.24
C GLU A 78 -26.48 -24.50 -12.47
N PHE A 79 -26.78 -23.93 -11.30
CA PHE A 79 -25.81 -23.38 -10.35
C PHE A 79 -26.32 -23.67 -8.93
N GLU A 80 -25.50 -24.34 -8.12
CA GLU A 80 -25.78 -24.64 -6.70
C GLU A 80 -27.18 -25.23 -6.41
N GLY A 81 -27.66 -26.12 -7.30
CA GLY A 81 -28.97 -26.78 -7.20
C GLY A 81 -30.15 -25.98 -7.78
N TYR A 82 -29.94 -24.74 -8.21
CA TYR A 82 -30.96 -23.90 -8.84
C TYR A 82 -30.82 -23.90 -10.37
N ARG A 83 -31.95 -23.84 -11.09
CA ARG A 83 -31.99 -23.66 -12.55
C ARG A 83 -32.33 -22.22 -12.90
N MET A 84 -31.37 -21.54 -13.55
CA MET A 84 -31.53 -20.16 -14.00
C MET A 84 -31.85 -20.14 -15.50
N CYS A 85 -33.00 -19.56 -15.88
CA CYS A 85 -33.36 -19.30 -17.27
C CYS A 85 -32.78 -17.96 -17.73
N ILE A 86 -32.30 -17.88 -18.98
CA ILE A 86 -31.84 -16.63 -19.58
C ILE A 86 -33.06 -15.70 -19.80
N CYS A 87 -33.04 -14.51 -19.22
CA CYS A 87 -34.17 -13.57 -19.23
C CYS A 87 -34.43 -12.95 -20.61
N CYS A 88 -35.71 -12.77 -20.93
CA CYS A 88 -36.21 -12.09 -22.13
C CYS A 88 -36.72 -10.67 -21.83
N LEU A 89 -35.93 -9.86 -21.10
CA LEU A 89 -36.28 -8.45 -20.89
C LEU A 89 -35.86 -7.60 -22.10
N PRO A 90 -36.72 -6.68 -22.59
CA PRO A 90 -36.37 -5.78 -23.68
C PRO A 90 -35.36 -4.72 -23.22
N CYS A 91 -34.36 -4.44 -24.05
CA CYS A 91 -33.33 -3.44 -23.75
C CYS A 91 -33.90 -2.02 -23.85
N LEU A 92 -33.85 -1.26 -22.75
CA LEU A 92 -33.97 0.21 -22.80
C LEU A 92 -32.74 0.76 -23.53
N GLN A 93 -32.96 1.47 -24.64
CA GLN A 93 -31.88 2.17 -25.34
C GLN A 93 -31.45 3.41 -24.54
N PRO A 94 -30.14 3.65 -24.36
CA PRO A 94 -29.64 4.97 -23.97
C PRO A 94 -29.69 5.90 -25.19
N SER A 95 -30.62 6.85 -25.19
CA SER A 95 -30.70 7.89 -26.22
C SER A 95 -29.66 8.99 -25.96
N GLY A 96 -28.54 8.98 -26.69
CA GLY A 96 -27.64 10.13 -26.84
C GLY A 96 -26.24 9.98 -26.22
N ASP A 97 -25.24 10.04 -27.11
CA ASP A 97 -23.78 10.17 -26.91
C ASP A 97 -23.01 9.20 -25.99
N GLN A 98 -21.93 8.65 -26.56
CA GLN A 98 -21.05 7.67 -25.93
C GLN A 98 -19.71 8.30 -25.56
N SER A 99 -19.17 7.94 -24.39
CA SER A 99 -17.91 7.17 -24.40
C SER A 99 -17.59 6.51 -23.04
N LYS A 100 -17.31 5.21 -23.10
CA LYS A 100 -16.65 4.37 -22.07
C LYS A 100 -17.43 4.15 -20.75
N GLY A 101 -18.58 3.50 -20.88
CA GLY A 101 -19.21 2.70 -19.83
C GLY A 101 -19.71 1.35 -20.37
N GLU A 102 -19.44 0.28 -19.62
CA GLU A 102 -20.20 -0.99 -19.54
C GLU A 102 -20.47 -1.82 -20.81
N VAL A 103 -19.80 -2.98 -20.92
CA VAL A 103 -20.22 -4.08 -21.82
C VAL A 103 -21.28 -4.93 -21.11
N HIS A 104 -22.55 -4.60 -21.31
CA HIS A 104 -23.70 -5.32 -20.79
C HIS A 104 -24.21 -6.37 -21.81
N TYR A 105 -24.33 -7.64 -21.41
CA TYR A 105 -24.66 -8.75 -22.32
C TYR A 105 -26.12 -9.20 -22.23
N HIS A 106 -26.95 -8.82 -23.22
CA HIS A 106 -28.32 -9.32 -23.36
C HIS A 106 -28.71 -9.54 -24.82
N CYS A 107 -28.88 -10.81 -25.25
CA CYS A 107 -29.92 -11.29 -26.20
C CYS A 107 -29.64 -12.74 -26.63
N ILE A 108 -30.70 -13.54 -26.81
CA ILE A 108 -30.65 -14.93 -27.32
C ILE A 108 -30.58 -15.01 -28.86
N ILE A 109 -30.81 -13.89 -29.57
CA ILE A 109 -30.92 -13.85 -31.05
C ILE A 109 -29.56 -14.02 -31.76
N CYS A 110 -28.43 -13.80 -31.08
CA CYS A 110 -27.09 -14.13 -31.59
C CYS A 110 -26.77 -15.64 -31.52
N SER A 111 -27.72 -16.49 -31.92
CA SER A 111 -27.72 -17.94 -31.73
C SER A 111 -26.83 -18.70 -32.73
N ALA A 112 -25.50 -18.60 -32.56
CA ALA A 112 -24.54 -19.41 -33.31
C ALA A 112 -23.25 -19.80 -32.52
N THR A 113 -23.31 -19.96 -31.19
CA THR A 113 -22.28 -20.69 -30.39
C THR A 113 -22.71 -20.88 -28.92
N VAL A 114 -23.50 -21.92 -28.64
CA VAL A 114 -24.10 -22.13 -27.30
C VAL A 114 -23.10 -22.71 -26.27
N ALA A 115 -22.06 -23.43 -26.69
CA ALA A 115 -21.12 -24.08 -25.76
C ALA A 115 -20.16 -23.08 -25.06
N LYS A 116 -19.52 -22.17 -25.82
CA LYS A 116 -18.48 -21.28 -25.30
C LYS A 116 -19.03 -20.29 -24.27
N ARG A 117 -20.20 -19.70 -24.54
CA ARG A 117 -20.87 -18.73 -23.66
C ARG A 117 -21.40 -19.34 -22.35
N ARG A 118 -21.65 -20.65 -22.28
CA ARG A 118 -22.09 -21.32 -21.04
C ARG A 118 -20.98 -21.32 -19.99
N CYS A 119 -19.73 -21.52 -20.42
CA CYS A 119 -18.55 -21.39 -19.57
C CYS A 119 -18.28 -19.93 -19.19
N GLU A 120 -18.45 -18.99 -20.13
CA GLU A 120 -18.31 -17.55 -19.85
C GLU A 120 -19.34 -17.08 -18.81
N MET A 121 -20.62 -17.45 -18.93
CA MET A 121 -21.67 -17.13 -17.95
C MET A 121 -21.38 -17.73 -16.57
N LEU A 122 -20.95 -19.00 -16.49
CA LEU A 122 -20.55 -19.60 -15.21
C LEU A 122 -19.29 -18.93 -14.63
N SER A 123 -18.34 -18.52 -15.46
CA SER A 123 -17.16 -17.77 -15.01
C SER A 123 -17.50 -16.34 -14.57
N HIS A 124 -18.53 -15.74 -15.18
CA HIS A 124 -19.09 -14.44 -14.83
C HIS A 124 -19.84 -14.53 -13.50
N ILE A 125 -20.76 -15.48 -13.32
CA ILE A 125 -21.44 -15.72 -12.04
C ILE A 125 -20.42 -16.06 -10.94
N LYS A 126 -19.46 -16.95 -11.17
CA LYS A 126 -18.35 -17.19 -10.23
C LYS A 126 -17.51 -15.94 -9.97
N ARG A 127 -17.34 -15.06 -10.95
CA ARG A 127 -16.70 -13.75 -10.77
C ARG A 127 -17.58 -12.80 -9.95
N HIS A 128 -18.90 -12.84 -10.05
CA HIS A 128 -19.82 -12.08 -9.18
C HIS A 128 -19.80 -12.61 -7.74
N VAL A 129 -19.86 -13.94 -7.54
CA VAL A 129 -19.73 -14.59 -6.22
C VAL A 129 -18.36 -14.28 -5.59
N ASN A 130 -17.25 -14.49 -6.32
CA ASN A 130 -15.91 -14.13 -5.87
C ASN A 130 -15.67 -12.61 -5.69
N LYS A 131 -16.59 -11.77 -6.20
CA LYS A 131 -16.62 -10.32 -5.98
C LYS A 131 -17.66 -9.89 -4.94
N GLY A 132 -18.34 -10.82 -4.27
CA GLY A 132 -19.35 -10.55 -3.24
C GLY A 132 -20.62 -9.86 -3.74
N GLU A 133 -21.07 -10.14 -4.97
CA GLU A 133 -22.22 -9.48 -5.62
C GLU A 133 -23.53 -10.29 -5.54
N THR A 134 -23.56 -11.35 -4.72
CA THR A 134 -24.74 -12.17 -4.41
C THR A 134 -24.93 -12.25 -2.89
N ASP A 135 -26.16 -12.51 -2.47
CA ASP A 135 -26.76 -11.94 -1.24
C ASP A 135 -26.08 -12.22 0.11
N VAL A 136 -26.38 -11.33 1.06
CA VAL A 136 -25.73 -11.20 2.37
C VAL A 136 -26.16 -12.31 3.34
N GLN A 137 -25.27 -13.27 3.58
CA GLN A 137 -25.23 -13.96 4.86
C GLN A 137 -24.17 -13.31 5.75
N SER A 138 -24.63 -12.68 6.82
CA SER A 138 -23.85 -11.88 7.79
C SER A 138 -23.06 -12.73 8.78
N THR A 139 -22.30 -13.71 8.29
CA THR A 139 -21.40 -14.52 9.11
C THR A 139 -20.08 -13.78 9.34
N HIS A 140 -20.02 -13.02 10.44
CA HIS A 140 -18.78 -12.42 10.92
C HIS A 140 -17.70 -13.49 11.13
N GLN A 141 -16.45 -13.17 10.75
CA GLN A 141 -15.29 -14.02 10.97
C GLN A 141 -14.38 -13.32 11.99
N ILE A 142 -13.91 -14.06 13.00
CA ILE A 142 -12.89 -13.56 13.92
C ILE A 142 -11.52 -14.01 13.40
N LEU A 143 -10.64 -13.04 13.18
CA LEU A 143 -9.24 -13.25 12.82
C LEU A 143 -8.35 -12.88 14.00
N HIS A 144 -7.31 -13.67 14.25
CA HIS A 144 -6.36 -13.41 15.32
C HIS A 144 -5.05 -12.85 14.75
N GLU A 145 -4.60 -11.68 15.23
CA GLU A 145 -3.32 -11.10 14.83
C GLU A 145 -2.60 -10.44 16.01
N SER A 146 -1.42 -10.95 16.35
CA SER A 146 -0.56 -10.42 17.41
C SER A 146 -1.31 -10.20 18.73
N ASN A 147 -1.90 -11.27 19.28
CA ASN A 147 -2.69 -11.26 20.52
C ASN A 147 -3.95 -10.36 20.48
N THR A 148 -4.37 -9.87 19.31
CA THR A 148 -5.60 -9.07 19.11
C THR A 148 -6.59 -9.84 18.26
N ASP A 149 -7.82 -9.99 18.76
CA ASP A 149 -8.92 -10.61 18.02
C ASP A 149 -9.67 -9.54 17.23
N VAL A 150 -9.92 -9.80 15.95
CA VAL A 150 -10.49 -8.83 15.01
C VAL A 150 -11.65 -9.47 14.27
N GLN A 151 -12.87 -9.06 14.62
CA GLN A 151 -14.07 -9.36 13.87
C GLN A 151 -14.02 -8.62 12.52
N VAL A 152 -14.34 -9.34 11.44
CA VAL A 152 -14.38 -8.84 10.07
C VAL A 152 -15.58 -9.40 9.29
N LEU A 153 -16.09 -8.63 8.33
CA LEU A 153 -17.10 -9.09 7.37
C LEU A 153 -16.47 -10.05 6.33
N PRO A 154 -17.18 -11.05 5.77
CA PRO A 154 -16.63 -12.01 4.80
C PRO A 154 -15.83 -11.41 3.62
N ASN A 155 -16.22 -10.21 3.17
CA ASN A 155 -15.60 -9.51 2.03
C ASN A 155 -14.44 -8.57 2.41
N PHE A 156 -13.93 -8.64 3.64
CA PHE A 156 -12.95 -7.71 4.26
C PHE A 156 -11.72 -7.33 3.42
N LYS A 157 -11.31 -8.19 2.48
CA LYS A 157 -10.18 -7.95 1.57
C LYS A 157 -10.49 -6.93 0.45
N THR A 158 -11.74 -6.49 0.29
CA THR A 158 -12.19 -5.66 -0.83
C THR A 158 -12.78 -4.33 -0.34
N PRO A 159 -11.98 -3.23 -0.35
CA PRO A 159 -12.36 -1.99 0.33
C PRO A 159 -13.49 -1.21 -0.35
N GLN A 160 -13.74 -1.44 -1.65
CA GLN A 160 -14.82 -0.78 -2.39
C GLN A 160 -16.18 -1.48 -2.25
N LYS A 161 -16.29 -2.53 -1.45
CA LYS A 161 -17.47 -3.43 -1.41
C LYS A 161 -17.92 -3.89 -0.02
N SER A 162 -17.12 -3.61 0.99
CA SER A 162 -17.48 -3.81 2.39
C SER A 162 -17.19 -2.51 3.12
N GLY A 163 -18.07 -2.09 4.04
CA GLY A 163 -17.87 -0.84 4.80
C GLY A 163 -16.75 -0.92 5.85
N THR A 164 -16.00 -2.03 5.87
CA THR A 164 -14.94 -2.37 6.82
C THR A 164 -13.84 -3.17 6.11
N PHE A 165 -12.60 -2.69 6.11
CA PHE A 165 -11.50 -3.30 5.38
C PHE A 165 -10.44 -3.89 6.32
N PHE A 166 -9.92 -5.06 5.95
CA PHE A 166 -8.77 -5.66 6.60
C PHE A 166 -7.85 -6.31 5.55
N ASN A 167 -6.54 -6.14 5.73
CA ASN A 167 -5.55 -6.77 4.86
C ASN A 167 -4.52 -7.53 5.71
N PRO A 168 -4.53 -8.88 5.68
CA PRO A 168 -3.50 -9.69 6.34
C PRO A 168 -2.08 -9.42 5.81
N LYS A 169 -1.94 -8.99 4.54
CA LYS A 169 -0.63 -8.65 3.96
C LYS A 169 0.01 -7.39 4.55
N MET A 170 -0.76 -6.59 5.28
CA MET A 170 -0.27 -5.40 6.00
C MET A 170 0.24 -5.71 7.41
N LYS A 171 0.27 -6.98 7.85
CA LYS A 171 0.81 -7.37 9.18
C LYS A 171 2.19 -6.78 9.44
N SER A 172 3.12 -6.91 8.49
CA SER A 172 4.49 -6.37 8.64
C SER A 172 4.53 -4.83 8.68
N ASN A 173 3.60 -4.14 8.00
CA ASN A 173 3.43 -2.70 8.10
C ASN A 173 3.00 -2.31 9.53
N ARG A 174 1.95 -2.95 10.06
CA ARG A 174 1.46 -2.75 11.43
C ARG A 174 2.53 -3.01 12.49
N GLN A 175 3.28 -4.11 12.35
CA GLN A 175 4.37 -4.47 13.26
C GLN A 175 5.53 -3.45 13.26
N LEU A 176 5.91 -2.91 12.09
CA LEU A 176 6.93 -1.85 12.00
C LEU A 176 6.47 -0.56 12.69
N ILE A 177 5.21 -0.19 12.49
CA ILE A 177 4.59 1.01 13.07
C ILE A 177 4.48 0.86 14.58
N PHE A 178 4.01 -0.28 15.07
CA PHE A 178 3.98 -0.63 16.49
C PHE A 178 5.36 -0.49 17.14
N CYS A 179 6.41 -1.08 16.56
CA CYS A 179 7.77 -0.98 17.11
C CYS A 179 8.28 0.47 17.12
N SER A 180 7.91 1.29 16.13
CA SER A 180 8.31 2.71 16.13
C SER A 180 7.57 3.55 17.18
N LEU A 181 6.33 3.19 17.50
CA LEU A 181 5.57 3.81 18.59
C LEU A 181 6.10 3.35 19.96
N ALA A 182 6.44 2.07 20.13
CA ALA A 182 7.07 1.55 21.34
C ALA A 182 8.36 2.30 21.68
N VAL A 183 9.24 2.56 20.68
CA VAL A 183 10.46 3.37 20.89
C VAL A 183 10.13 4.80 21.34
N LEU A 184 9.06 5.43 20.82
CA LEU A 184 8.66 6.77 21.25
C LEU A 184 8.07 6.74 22.68
N ALA A 185 7.38 5.68 23.07
CA ALA A 185 6.80 5.53 24.41
C ALA A 185 7.88 5.44 25.50
N GLN A 186 9.05 4.88 25.19
CA GLN A 186 10.23 4.91 26.06
C GLN A 186 10.85 6.31 26.19
N GLU A 187 10.71 7.17 25.17
CA GLU A 187 11.23 8.55 25.20
C GLU A 187 10.29 9.52 25.95
N LYS A 188 8.98 9.24 25.97
CA LYS A 188 7.95 10.05 26.64
C LYS A 188 6.71 9.22 26.91
N SER A 189 6.16 9.35 28.12
CA SER A 189 4.88 8.74 28.53
C SER A 189 4.07 9.72 29.41
N PRO A 190 2.73 9.79 29.28
CA PRO A 190 1.91 9.17 28.25
C PRO A 190 1.96 9.96 26.92
N LEU A 191 1.86 9.25 25.79
CA LEU A 191 1.72 9.83 24.45
C LEU A 191 0.24 9.99 24.06
N GLU A 192 -0.10 11.02 23.28
CA GLU A 192 -1.37 11.00 22.52
C GLU A 192 -1.14 10.48 21.10
N CYS A 193 -1.82 9.38 20.76
CA CYS A 193 -1.62 8.63 19.53
C CYS A 193 -2.90 8.61 18.69
N LEU A 194 -2.78 8.92 17.38
CA LEU A 194 -3.88 8.86 16.43
C LEU A 194 -3.66 7.74 15.40
N ASP A 195 -4.59 6.80 15.38
CA ASP A 195 -4.85 5.93 14.23
C ASP A 195 -5.95 6.59 13.38
N ALA A 196 -5.56 7.28 12.30
CA ALA A 196 -6.46 8.19 11.59
C ALA A 196 -7.48 7.48 10.66
N PHE A 197 -7.22 6.21 10.33
CA PHE A 197 -7.99 5.38 9.39
C PHE A 197 -8.12 3.95 9.94
N GLY A 198 -8.77 3.81 11.11
CA GLY A 198 -8.79 2.55 11.85
C GLY A 198 -9.45 1.39 11.09
N SER A 199 -10.51 1.67 10.33
CA SER A 199 -11.42 0.72 9.66
C SER A 199 -11.95 -0.43 10.52
N THR A 200 -11.11 -1.41 10.86
CA THR A 200 -11.42 -2.48 11.84
C THR A 200 -10.90 -2.17 13.25
N GLY A 201 -10.02 -1.18 13.39
CA GLY A 201 -9.39 -0.78 14.65
C GLY A 201 -8.17 -1.59 15.05
N VAL A 202 -7.77 -2.60 14.27
CA VAL A 202 -6.69 -3.55 14.62
C VAL A 202 -5.38 -2.87 15.04
N MET A 203 -4.99 -1.77 14.38
CA MET A 203 -3.74 -1.06 14.64
C MET A 203 -3.80 -0.36 16.00
N GLY A 204 -4.75 0.56 16.20
CA GLY A 204 -4.93 1.24 17.48
C GLY A 204 -5.21 0.28 18.66
N LEU A 205 -5.93 -0.81 18.42
CA LEU A 205 -6.15 -1.87 19.43
C LEU A 205 -4.84 -2.56 19.82
N GLN A 206 -3.98 -2.93 18.86
CA GLN A 206 -2.66 -3.48 19.15
C GLN A 206 -1.82 -2.49 19.97
N TRP A 207 -1.85 -1.19 19.65
CA TRP A 207 -1.12 -0.17 20.42
C TRP A 207 -1.61 -0.10 21.87
N ALA A 208 -2.92 0.06 22.08
CA ALA A 208 -3.49 0.21 23.42
C ALA A 208 -3.31 -1.07 24.27
N LYS A 209 -3.48 -2.25 23.68
CA LYS A 209 -3.37 -3.55 24.37
C LYS A 209 -1.95 -3.90 24.82
N HIS A 210 -0.93 -3.50 24.05
CA HIS A 210 0.47 -3.87 24.36
C HIS A 210 1.26 -2.76 25.07
N LEU A 211 0.93 -1.49 24.85
CA LEU A 211 1.65 -0.36 25.48
C LEU A 211 0.93 0.20 26.73
N GLY A 212 -0.33 -0.17 26.94
CA GLY A 212 -1.13 0.19 28.11
C GLY A 212 -1.16 1.70 28.36
N ASP A 213 -1.02 2.09 29.63
CA ASP A 213 -1.06 3.50 30.08
C ASP A 213 0.02 4.40 29.46
N SER A 214 1.01 3.84 28.77
CA SER A 214 2.04 4.61 28.05
C SER A 214 1.47 5.38 26.85
N VAL A 215 0.30 4.99 26.35
CA VAL A 215 -0.34 5.59 25.18
C VAL A 215 -1.83 5.87 25.42
N LYS A 216 -2.28 7.04 24.98
CA LYS A 216 -3.70 7.40 24.87
C LYS A 216 -4.07 7.31 23.40
N VAL A 217 -4.72 6.22 23.01
CA VAL A 217 -5.05 5.92 21.61
C VAL A 217 -6.40 6.50 21.24
N THR A 218 -6.43 7.27 20.16
CA THR A 218 -7.64 7.64 19.42
C THR A 218 -7.68 6.85 18.12
N ILE A 219 -8.75 6.08 17.90
CA ILE A 219 -9.03 5.38 16.64
C ILE A 219 -10.14 6.14 15.92
N ASN A 220 -9.83 6.62 14.71
CA ASN A 220 -10.77 7.38 13.90
C ASN A 220 -11.13 6.64 12.61
N ASP A 221 -12.39 6.72 12.21
CA ASP A 221 -12.80 6.46 10.83
C ASP A 221 -13.92 7.44 10.41
N ILE A 222 -14.15 7.59 9.11
CA ILE A 222 -15.27 8.39 8.57
C ILE A 222 -16.52 7.53 8.36
N GLY A 223 -16.36 6.23 8.11
CA GLY A 223 -17.45 5.30 7.84
C GLY A 223 -18.12 4.79 9.11
N GLU A 224 -19.41 5.05 9.27
CA GLU A 224 -20.24 4.58 10.40
C GLU A 224 -20.11 3.08 10.65
N GLN A 225 -20.09 2.26 9.59
CA GLN A 225 -19.90 0.80 9.67
C GLN A 225 -18.52 0.40 10.21
N SER A 226 -17.46 1.14 9.84
CA SER A 226 -16.12 0.95 10.39
C SER A 226 -16.07 1.37 11.86
N VAL A 227 -16.69 2.49 12.23
CA VAL A 227 -16.75 2.94 13.64
C VAL A 227 -17.55 1.95 14.52
N ALA A 228 -18.66 1.40 14.03
CA ALA A 228 -19.40 0.34 14.72
C ALA A 228 -18.52 -0.91 14.93
N MET A 229 -17.83 -1.37 13.89
CA MET A 229 -16.92 -2.51 13.98
C MET A 229 -15.70 -2.25 14.89
N ILE A 230 -15.19 -1.02 14.94
CA ILE A 230 -14.14 -0.61 15.89
C ILE A 230 -14.65 -0.77 17.33
N ARG A 231 -15.89 -0.33 17.64
CA ARG A 231 -16.49 -0.50 18.97
C ARG A 231 -16.68 -1.99 19.31
N GLU A 232 -17.21 -2.79 18.39
CA GLU A 232 -17.35 -4.25 18.57
C GLU A 232 -16.00 -4.92 18.85
N ASN A 233 -14.94 -4.55 18.11
CA ASN A 233 -13.59 -5.06 18.33
C ASN A 233 -12.94 -4.56 19.64
N CYS A 234 -13.30 -3.37 20.13
CA CYS A 234 -12.91 -2.92 21.47
C CYS A 234 -13.50 -3.82 22.55
N THR A 235 -14.82 -4.08 22.49
CA THR A 235 -15.52 -4.98 23.42
C THR A 235 -14.96 -6.40 23.36
N LEU A 236 -14.72 -6.95 22.17
CA LEU A 236 -14.12 -8.26 21.95
C LEU A 236 -12.74 -8.42 22.62
N ASN A 237 -11.96 -7.33 22.69
CA ASN A 237 -10.63 -7.30 23.32
C ASN A 237 -10.64 -6.82 24.79
N LYS A 238 -11.82 -6.66 25.42
CA LYS A 238 -11.98 -6.10 26.78
C LYS A 238 -11.34 -4.71 26.95
N MET A 239 -11.51 -3.84 25.97
CA MET A 239 -11.04 -2.44 26.00
C MET A 239 -12.18 -1.48 26.37
N LYS A 240 -11.93 -0.55 27.30
CA LYS A 240 -12.91 0.50 27.66
C LYS A 240 -12.98 1.56 26.56
N VAL A 241 -14.14 1.70 25.92
CA VAL A 241 -14.39 2.75 24.93
C VAL A 241 -14.68 4.08 25.64
N LEU A 242 -14.04 5.15 25.17
CA LEU A 242 -14.26 6.53 25.63
C LEU A 242 -14.97 7.31 24.51
N ASP A 243 -16.30 7.41 24.60
CA ASP A 243 -17.11 8.24 23.69
C ASP A 243 -17.29 9.65 24.27
N LYS A 244 -16.94 10.70 23.50
CA LYS A 244 -17.21 12.11 23.86
C LYS A 244 -18.59 12.61 23.42
N SER A 245 -19.26 11.86 22.57
CA SER A 245 -20.56 12.19 21.96
C SER A 245 -21.76 11.63 22.71
N ALA A 246 -21.55 10.63 23.58
CA ALA A 246 -22.53 10.21 24.56
C ALA A 246 -22.30 11.03 25.83
N GLY A 247 -23.25 11.89 26.20
CA GLY A 247 -23.20 12.56 27.50
C GLY A 247 -23.39 11.52 28.60
N GLU A 248 -22.41 11.43 29.50
CA GLU A 248 -22.39 10.70 30.79
C GLU A 248 -23.51 9.65 30.99
N ALA A 249 -23.48 8.61 30.16
CA ALA A 249 -24.21 7.38 30.38
C ALA A 249 -23.20 6.33 30.86
N GLU A 250 -22.98 6.29 32.18
CA GLU A 250 -22.28 5.19 32.83
C GLU A 250 -23.17 3.95 32.74
N GLU A 251 -23.04 3.20 31.64
CA GLU A 251 -23.44 1.79 31.65
C GLU A 251 -22.45 1.03 32.55
N GLU A 252 -22.77 0.99 33.84
CA GLU A 252 -22.17 0.06 34.80
C GLU A 252 -22.48 -1.37 34.33
N LEU A 253 -21.55 -1.94 33.55
CA LEU A 253 -21.57 -3.36 33.24
C LEU A 253 -21.23 -4.15 34.52
N ASP A 254 -22.26 -4.76 35.08
CA ASP A 254 -22.19 -5.66 36.23
C ASP A 254 -21.28 -6.87 35.93
N GLY A 255 -20.15 -6.93 36.63
CA GLY A 255 -19.13 -7.97 36.46
C GLY A 255 -17.71 -7.42 36.55
N GLY A 256 -16.95 -7.86 37.55
CA GLY A 256 -15.58 -7.41 37.84
C GLY A 256 -14.50 -7.89 36.87
N ASP A 257 -14.70 -7.71 35.57
CA ASP A 257 -13.70 -7.95 34.52
C ASP A 257 -12.70 -6.77 34.46
N GLU A 258 -11.41 -7.03 34.69
CA GLU A 258 -10.37 -6.03 34.46
C GLU A 258 -10.28 -5.68 32.96
N TYR A 259 -10.55 -4.42 32.63
CA TYR A 259 -10.31 -3.88 31.29
C TYR A 259 -8.80 -3.83 31.00
N ALA A 260 -8.39 -4.27 29.81
CA ALA A 260 -6.98 -4.29 29.40
C ALA A 260 -6.42 -2.89 29.05
N GLY A 261 -7.27 -1.87 28.98
CA GLY A 261 -6.91 -0.48 28.72
C GLY A 261 -8.11 0.35 28.24
N SER A 262 -7.86 1.60 27.82
CA SER A 262 -8.90 2.50 27.29
C SER A 262 -8.56 3.03 25.89
N VAL A 263 -9.58 3.22 25.06
CA VAL A 263 -9.46 3.69 23.66
C VAL A 263 -10.55 4.72 23.40
N GLU A 264 -10.17 5.87 22.84
CA GLU A 264 -11.11 6.87 22.32
C GLU A 264 -11.48 6.51 20.87
N VAL A 265 -12.77 6.40 20.57
CA VAL A 265 -13.25 6.08 19.22
C VAL A 265 -13.98 7.30 18.65
N THR A 266 -13.61 7.73 17.44
CA THR A 266 -14.18 8.94 16.82
C THR A 266 -14.68 8.69 15.40
N GLN A 267 -15.85 9.25 15.07
CA GLN A 267 -16.37 9.30 13.71
C GLN A 267 -16.15 10.68 13.10
N SER A 268 -15.07 10.87 12.33
CA SER A 268 -14.76 12.17 11.72
C SER A 268 -13.83 12.07 10.50
N ASP A 269 -13.82 13.11 9.66
CA ASP A 269 -12.77 13.29 8.66
C ASP A 269 -11.42 13.48 9.37
N ALA A 270 -10.44 12.66 9.03
CA ALA A 270 -9.10 12.68 9.60
C ALA A 270 -8.43 14.09 9.54
N ASN A 271 -8.69 14.86 8.48
CA ASN A 271 -8.21 16.23 8.37
C ASN A 271 -8.81 17.14 9.44
N VAL A 272 -10.11 17.01 9.71
CA VAL A 272 -10.80 17.81 10.72
C VAL A 272 -10.28 17.46 12.10
N LEU A 273 -10.15 16.18 12.43
CA LEU A 273 -9.62 15.72 13.72
C LEU A 273 -8.20 16.24 13.99
N MET A 274 -7.31 16.16 13.00
CA MET A 274 -5.94 16.67 13.12
C MET A 274 -5.88 18.21 13.19
N HIS A 275 -6.87 18.94 12.67
CA HIS A 275 -6.97 20.39 12.88
C HIS A 275 -7.54 20.77 14.25
N LEU A 276 -8.37 19.92 14.87
CA LEU A 276 -8.95 20.15 16.19
C LEU A 276 -8.04 19.75 17.35
N ARG A 277 -7.21 18.69 17.19
CA ARG A 277 -6.35 18.15 18.25
C ARG A 277 -4.90 17.97 17.80
N SER A 278 -3.96 18.22 18.72
CA SER A 278 -2.54 17.89 18.55
C SER A 278 -2.25 16.50 19.09
N PHE A 279 -1.40 15.74 18.40
CA PHE A 279 -0.97 14.40 18.80
C PHE A 279 0.56 14.31 18.84
N ASP A 280 1.09 13.38 19.64
CA ASP A 280 2.51 13.02 19.68
C ASP A 280 2.88 11.99 18.61
N TYR A 281 1.95 11.08 18.29
CA TYR A 281 2.11 10.10 17.23
C TYR A 281 0.90 10.13 16.31
N ILE A 282 1.11 10.29 15.00
CA ILE A 282 0.05 10.29 13.98
C ILE A 282 0.36 9.21 12.95
N HIS A 283 -0.57 8.29 12.73
CA HIS A 283 -0.51 7.34 11.63
C HIS A 283 -1.54 7.63 10.54
N LEU A 284 -1.09 7.61 9.29
CA LEU A 284 -1.91 7.79 8.09
C LEU A 284 -1.75 6.57 7.16
N ASP A 285 -2.75 5.68 7.10
CA ASP A 285 -2.88 4.61 6.08
C ASP A 285 -4.20 4.73 5.28
N PRO A 286 -4.36 5.79 4.45
CA PRO A 286 -5.52 5.92 3.59
C PRO A 286 -5.42 5.03 2.35
N PHE A 287 -6.57 4.71 1.76
CA PHE A 287 -6.62 4.04 0.45
C PHE A 287 -5.98 4.91 -0.64
N GLY A 288 -4.92 4.40 -1.26
CA GLY A 288 -4.18 5.07 -2.32
C GLY A 288 -3.16 6.07 -1.77
N ALA A 289 -3.41 7.36 -2.00
CA ALA A 289 -2.42 8.43 -1.82
C ALA A 289 -2.63 9.18 -0.50
N SER A 290 -1.58 9.27 0.31
CA SER A 290 -1.61 9.93 1.62
C SER A 290 -1.39 11.44 1.58
N VAL A 291 -1.01 11.99 0.41
CA VAL A 291 -0.67 13.42 0.24
C VAL A 291 -1.77 14.38 0.68
N ASN A 292 -3.03 13.97 0.55
CA ASN A 292 -4.21 14.78 0.89
C ASN A 292 -4.33 15.10 2.39
N TYR A 293 -3.65 14.35 3.25
CA TYR A 293 -3.74 14.45 4.71
C TYR A 293 -2.50 15.06 5.37
N LEU A 294 -1.42 15.28 4.59
CA LEU A 294 -0.13 15.74 5.13
C LEU A 294 -0.23 17.15 5.72
N ASP A 295 -0.93 18.08 5.05
CA ASP A 295 -1.06 19.46 5.55
C ASP A 295 -1.76 19.52 6.91
N ALA A 296 -2.78 18.69 7.13
CA ALA A 296 -3.48 18.60 8.41
C ALA A 296 -2.57 18.01 9.50
N ALA A 297 -1.90 16.89 9.23
CA ALA A 297 -0.97 16.26 10.16
C ALA A 297 0.15 17.22 10.59
N PHE A 298 0.81 17.88 9.64
CA PHE A 298 1.91 18.79 9.93
C PHE A 298 1.48 20.14 10.51
N ARG A 299 0.19 20.50 10.50
CA ARG A 299 -0.31 21.72 11.15
C ARG A 299 -0.09 21.64 12.67
N ASN A 300 -0.61 20.59 13.31
CA ASN A 300 -0.76 20.47 14.76
C ASN A 300 0.06 19.36 15.44
N VAL A 301 0.80 18.52 14.69
CA VAL A 301 1.75 17.56 15.29
C VAL A 301 2.69 18.25 16.30
N ARG A 302 2.86 17.60 17.46
CA ARG A 302 3.70 18.11 18.56
C ARG A 302 5.19 18.10 18.19
N ASN A 303 5.97 18.96 18.84
CA ASN A 303 7.42 18.96 18.65
C ASN A 303 8.02 17.65 19.16
N MET A 304 8.99 17.09 18.43
CA MET A 304 9.56 15.74 18.63
C MET A 304 8.58 14.58 18.43
N GLY A 305 7.33 14.86 18.03
CA GLY A 305 6.35 13.84 17.66
C GLY A 305 6.72 13.13 16.35
N ILE A 306 6.07 11.99 16.11
CA ILE A 306 6.29 11.15 14.94
C ILE A 306 5.06 11.18 14.03
N VAL A 307 5.29 11.31 12.72
CA VAL A 307 4.27 11.08 11.69
C VAL A 307 4.68 9.85 10.88
N SER A 308 3.84 8.83 10.90
CA SER A 308 3.98 7.59 10.15
C SER A 308 2.99 7.59 8.98
N VAL A 309 3.50 7.48 7.77
CA VAL A 309 2.73 7.61 6.52
C VAL A 309 2.87 6.36 5.68
N THR A 310 1.77 5.67 5.43
CA THR A 310 1.66 4.62 4.43
C THR A 310 1.01 5.17 3.17
N SER A 311 1.57 4.83 2.00
CA SER A 311 1.00 5.10 0.67
C SER A 311 0.84 3.78 -0.08
N THR A 312 -0.37 3.52 -0.57
CA THR A 312 -0.71 2.30 -1.32
C THR A 312 -0.93 2.56 -2.81
N ASP A 313 -0.83 3.81 -3.28
CA ASP A 313 -0.90 4.21 -4.70
C ASP A 313 0.35 3.86 -5.52
N THR A 314 0.86 2.64 -5.35
CA THR A 314 2.02 2.06 -6.05
C THR A 314 1.95 2.20 -7.58
N GLY A 315 0.78 2.33 -8.18
CA GLY A 315 0.62 2.66 -9.60
C GLY A 315 1.22 4.03 -9.99
N SER A 316 1.02 5.05 -9.17
CA SER A 316 1.60 6.38 -9.40
C SER A 316 3.09 6.37 -9.06
N LEU A 317 3.41 5.88 -7.85
CA LEU A 317 4.75 5.89 -7.26
C LEU A 317 5.76 5.03 -8.02
N TYR A 318 5.35 3.87 -8.55
CA TYR A 318 6.21 2.97 -9.34
C TYR A 318 6.14 3.26 -10.85
N ALA A 319 5.85 4.52 -11.20
CA ALA A 319 5.90 5.08 -12.55
C ALA A 319 4.99 4.38 -13.59
N LYS A 320 3.86 3.77 -13.18
CA LYS A 320 2.85 3.24 -14.11
C LYS A 320 1.89 4.32 -14.59
N THR A 321 1.53 5.28 -13.73
CA THR A 321 0.60 6.38 -14.04
C THR A 321 1.22 7.75 -13.76
N LEU A 322 2.17 8.16 -14.61
CA LEU A 322 3.01 9.36 -14.44
C LEU A 322 2.22 10.66 -14.16
N HIS A 323 1.06 10.84 -14.81
CA HIS A 323 0.22 12.02 -14.60
C HIS A 323 -0.37 12.07 -13.18
N VAL A 324 -0.60 10.94 -12.53
CA VAL A 324 -1.06 10.87 -11.13
C VAL A 324 0.09 11.28 -10.20
N ALA A 325 1.30 10.74 -10.43
CA ALA A 325 2.49 11.10 -9.67
C ALA A 325 2.79 12.61 -9.74
N LYS A 326 2.63 13.20 -10.93
CA LYS A 326 2.78 14.64 -11.16
C LYS A 326 1.72 15.47 -10.42
N ARG A 327 0.46 15.02 -10.34
CA ARG A 327 -0.61 15.72 -9.59
C ARG A 327 -0.44 15.58 -8.07
N HIS A 328 -0.19 14.38 -7.56
CA HIS A 328 -0.18 14.08 -6.13
C HIS A 328 1.13 14.52 -5.45
N TYR A 329 2.29 14.28 -6.09
CA TYR A 329 3.61 14.49 -5.49
C TYR A 329 4.41 15.62 -6.15
N GLY A 330 3.90 16.23 -7.23
CA GLY A 330 4.58 17.34 -7.91
C GLY A 330 5.93 16.96 -8.54
N CYS A 331 6.09 15.70 -8.93
CA CYS A 331 7.33 15.14 -9.46
C CYS A 331 7.22 14.66 -10.92
N ASN A 332 8.34 14.68 -11.63
CA ASN A 332 8.54 14.02 -12.91
C ASN A 332 9.37 12.76 -12.69
N ILE A 333 8.88 11.59 -13.13
CA ILE A 333 9.57 10.31 -12.99
C ILE A 333 9.44 9.47 -14.27
N ILE A 334 10.31 8.48 -14.35
CA ILE A 334 10.28 7.41 -15.34
C ILE A 334 10.37 6.07 -14.60
N ARG A 335 10.19 4.96 -15.31
CA ARG A 335 10.48 3.63 -14.78
C ARG A 335 12.01 3.41 -14.76
N THR A 336 12.57 3.12 -13.59
CA THR A 336 13.99 2.81 -13.35
C THR A 336 14.10 1.49 -12.57
N GLU A 337 15.27 0.85 -12.48
CA GLU A 337 15.43 -0.35 -11.64
C GLU A 337 15.31 -0.04 -10.14
N TYR A 338 15.68 1.18 -9.74
CA TYR A 338 15.60 1.68 -8.36
C TYR A 338 14.25 2.34 -8.00
N PHE A 339 13.18 2.02 -8.73
CA PHE A 339 11.88 2.70 -8.65
C PHE A 339 11.24 2.68 -7.24
N LYS A 340 11.53 1.67 -6.40
CA LYS A 340 10.98 1.61 -5.03
C LYS A 340 11.63 2.62 -4.09
N GLU A 341 12.94 2.84 -4.21
CA GLU A 341 13.62 3.89 -3.45
C GLU A 341 13.24 5.28 -3.99
N LEU A 342 13.10 5.40 -5.32
CA LEU A 342 12.60 6.62 -5.95
C LEU A 342 11.23 7.03 -5.40
N ALA A 343 10.30 6.08 -5.27
CA ALA A 343 9.00 6.28 -4.65
C ALA A 343 9.09 6.77 -3.19
N ALA A 344 9.89 6.10 -2.35
CA ALA A 344 10.14 6.51 -0.97
C ALA A 344 10.64 7.95 -0.87
N ARG A 345 11.62 8.34 -1.70
CA ARG A 345 12.16 9.70 -1.76
C ARG A 345 11.16 10.75 -2.23
N ILE A 346 10.17 10.36 -3.02
CA ILE A 346 9.09 11.25 -3.51
C ILE A 346 8.03 11.47 -2.42
N VAL A 347 7.64 10.42 -1.69
CA VAL A 347 6.77 10.55 -0.50
C VAL A 347 7.44 11.46 0.53
N LEU A 348 8.73 11.25 0.82
CA LEU A 348 9.54 12.10 1.71
C LEU A 348 9.62 13.56 1.25
N CYS A 349 9.76 13.81 -0.06
CA CYS A 349 9.74 15.17 -0.62
C CYS A 349 8.40 15.89 -0.35
N SER A 350 7.28 15.20 -0.54
CA SER A 350 5.95 15.76 -0.23
C SER A 350 5.75 16.01 1.27
N ILE A 351 6.22 15.09 2.11
CA ILE A 351 6.24 15.22 3.58
C ILE A 351 7.06 16.44 4.03
N ALA A 352 8.30 16.58 3.53
CA ALA A 352 9.19 17.70 3.85
C ALA A 352 8.56 19.05 3.47
N ARG A 353 7.88 19.12 2.33
CA ARG A 353 7.16 20.32 1.88
C ARG A 353 5.96 20.67 2.75
N ALA A 354 5.19 19.68 3.19
CA ALA A 354 4.05 19.89 4.10
C ALA A 354 4.51 20.36 5.49
N ALA A 355 5.58 19.75 6.03
CA ALA A 355 6.21 20.18 7.26
C ALA A 355 6.76 21.63 7.17
N ALA A 356 7.46 21.96 6.07
CA ALA A 356 8.06 23.27 5.88
C ALA A 356 7.03 24.40 5.79
N ARG A 357 5.87 24.18 5.14
CA ARG A 357 4.71 25.11 5.15
C ARG A 357 4.21 25.46 6.57
N CYS A 358 4.60 24.67 7.57
CA CYS A 358 4.23 24.85 8.96
C CYS A 358 5.40 25.29 9.87
N ASN A 359 6.53 25.73 9.29
CA ASN A 359 7.79 26.02 9.99
C ASN A 359 8.28 24.84 10.85
N LYS A 360 8.19 23.62 10.30
CA LYS A 360 8.70 22.39 10.89
C LYS A 360 9.66 21.69 9.92
N GLY A 361 10.76 21.18 10.44
CA GLY A 361 11.64 20.25 9.75
C GLY A 361 11.26 18.79 10.00
N ILE A 362 11.89 17.90 9.23
CA ILE A 362 11.76 16.44 9.39
C ILE A 362 13.11 15.76 9.59
N GLU A 363 13.12 14.74 10.43
CA GLU A 363 14.17 13.74 10.53
C GLU A 363 13.58 12.40 10.08
N VAL A 364 14.23 11.71 9.14
CA VAL A 364 13.74 10.41 8.65
C VAL A 364 14.23 9.30 9.58
N LEU A 365 13.29 8.60 10.20
CA LEU A 365 13.59 7.50 11.12
C LEU A 365 13.68 6.18 10.36
N LEU A 366 12.70 5.92 9.48
CA LEU A 366 12.60 4.71 8.68
C LEU A 366 11.87 4.99 7.36
N SER A 367 12.30 4.33 6.28
CA SER A 367 11.56 4.23 5.03
C SER A 367 11.58 2.80 4.50
N VAL A 368 10.41 2.23 4.19
CA VAL A 368 10.24 0.88 3.65
C VAL A 368 9.36 0.92 2.41
N ALA A 369 9.83 0.40 1.27
CA ALA A 369 8.98 0.23 0.08
C ALA A 369 8.95 -1.24 -0.38
N LEU A 370 7.81 -1.88 -0.18
CA LEU A 370 7.53 -3.25 -0.60
C LEU A 370 6.56 -3.27 -1.79
N GLU A 371 6.20 -4.45 -2.29
CA GLU A 371 5.29 -4.57 -3.44
C GLU A 371 3.92 -3.92 -3.20
N HIS A 372 3.44 -3.90 -1.95
CA HIS A 372 2.07 -3.53 -1.60
C HIS A 372 1.93 -2.12 -1.02
N PHE A 373 3.00 -1.54 -0.45
CA PHE A 373 2.96 -0.24 0.20
C PHE A 373 4.34 0.44 0.23
N VAL A 374 4.32 1.77 0.38
CA VAL A 374 5.47 2.59 0.77
C VAL A 374 5.17 3.19 2.14
N LEU A 375 5.97 2.83 3.15
CA LEU A 375 5.89 3.33 4.52
C LEU A 375 7.05 4.30 4.77
N VAL A 376 6.76 5.46 5.33
CA VAL A 376 7.75 6.46 5.73
C VAL A 376 7.42 6.94 7.14
N ILE A 377 8.39 6.91 8.04
CA ILE A 377 8.25 7.36 9.43
C ILE A 377 9.24 8.50 9.68
N VAL A 378 8.72 9.67 10.05
CA VAL A 378 9.53 10.87 10.32
C VAL A 378 9.28 11.41 11.72
N ARG A 379 10.33 11.90 12.36
CA ARG A 379 10.22 12.76 13.55
C ARG A 379 10.13 14.22 13.11
N VAL A 380 9.31 15.00 13.82
CA VAL A 380 9.04 16.39 13.48
C VAL A 380 9.75 17.34 14.43
N VAL A 381 10.58 18.23 13.88
CA VAL A 381 11.36 19.21 14.66
C VAL A 381 10.86 20.62 14.35
N ARG A 382 10.35 21.34 15.35
CA ARG A 382 9.75 22.67 15.16
C ARG A 382 10.83 23.74 15.05
N GLY A 383 10.69 24.63 14.06
CA GLY A 383 11.52 25.82 13.88
C GLY A 383 11.73 26.16 12.40
N PRO A 384 11.71 27.44 11.99
CA PRO A 384 11.98 27.85 10.61
C PRO A 384 13.31 27.29 10.10
N SER A 385 14.39 27.41 10.87
CA SER A 385 15.70 26.88 10.47
C SER A 385 15.71 25.35 10.26
N GLN A 386 14.86 24.61 10.98
CA GLN A 386 14.73 23.16 10.79
C GLN A 386 13.93 22.83 9.50
N ALA A 387 12.95 23.67 9.15
CA ALA A 387 12.29 23.61 7.85
C ALA A 387 13.29 23.92 6.72
N ASP A 388 14.11 24.96 6.86
CA ASP A 388 15.13 25.34 5.87
C ASP A 388 16.14 24.19 5.62
N GLU A 389 16.68 23.58 6.69
CA GLU A 389 17.56 22.39 6.57
C GLU A 389 16.87 21.15 5.97
N SER A 390 15.53 21.07 6.04
CA SER A 390 14.76 20.00 5.39
C SER A 390 14.52 20.30 3.92
N ILE A 391 14.33 21.56 3.53
CA ILE A 391 14.14 21.98 2.13
C ILE A 391 15.43 21.84 1.32
N LYS A 392 16.61 22.11 1.90
CA LYS A 392 17.94 21.85 1.28
C LYS A 392 18.18 20.38 0.90
N LYS A 393 17.36 19.46 1.39
CA LYS A 393 17.39 18.03 1.08
C LYS A 393 16.37 17.65 0.00
N ILE A 394 15.83 18.61 -0.75
CA ILE A 394 14.90 18.38 -1.86
C ILE A 394 15.57 18.75 -3.18
N ASN A 395 16.10 17.75 -3.88
CA ASN A 395 16.90 17.94 -5.08
C ASN A 395 16.26 17.27 -6.30
N MET A 396 16.64 17.71 -7.49
CA MET A 396 16.46 16.93 -8.72
C MET A 396 17.51 15.83 -8.79
N LEU A 397 17.17 14.69 -9.39
CA LEU A 397 18.10 13.61 -9.71
C LEU A 397 18.37 13.62 -11.21
N ILE A 398 19.61 13.77 -11.61
CA ILE A 398 20.05 13.58 -12.99
C ILE A 398 20.37 12.09 -13.13
N HIS A 399 19.77 11.41 -14.11
CA HIS A 399 19.93 9.97 -14.32
C HIS A 399 20.25 9.68 -15.79
N CYS A 400 21.29 8.88 -16.03
CA CYS A 400 21.61 8.36 -17.36
C CYS A 400 20.73 7.15 -17.70
N HIS A 401 19.97 7.25 -18.78
CA HIS A 401 19.07 6.19 -19.26
C HIS A 401 19.81 4.93 -19.77
N TRP A 402 21.11 5.05 -20.03
CA TRP A 402 21.94 3.99 -20.61
C TRP A 402 22.61 3.12 -19.55
N CYS A 403 23.41 3.72 -18.67
CA CYS A 403 24.18 3.01 -17.63
C CYS A 403 23.56 3.09 -16.23
N GLU A 404 22.47 3.84 -16.05
CA GLU A 404 21.79 4.10 -14.78
C GLU A 404 22.59 4.85 -13.71
N GLU A 405 23.76 5.36 -14.10
CA GLU A 405 24.51 6.31 -13.29
C GLU A 405 23.68 7.56 -13.04
N ARG A 406 23.81 8.11 -11.83
CA ARG A 406 22.90 9.15 -11.33
C ARG A 406 23.57 10.02 -10.28
N VAL A 407 23.14 11.28 -10.21
CA VAL A 407 23.67 12.27 -9.27
C VAL A 407 22.56 13.24 -8.87
N PHE A 408 22.49 13.63 -7.60
CA PHE A 408 21.63 14.75 -7.21
C PHE A 408 22.20 16.04 -7.78
N GLN A 409 21.35 16.80 -8.48
CA GLN A 409 21.73 18.08 -9.04
C GLN A 409 22.18 19.01 -7.90
N LYS A 410 23.38 19.58 -8.06
CA LYS A 410 23.92 20.59 -7.13
C LYS A 410 23.03 21.83 -7.11
N GLU A 411 22.80 22.39 -5.92
CA GLU A 411 22.12 23.67 -5.79
C GLU A 411 22.93 24.78 -6.47
N GLY A 412 22.26 25.62 -7.25
CA GLY A 412 22.86 26.74 -7.95
C GLY A 412 21.81 27.67 -8.53
N ASN A 413 21.99 28.98 -8.33
CA ASN A 413 21.08 30.00 -8.85
C ASN A 413 21.29 30.29 -10.34
N MET A 414 22.34 29.73 -10.95
CA MET A 414 22.67 29.89 -12.35
C MET A 414 22.12 28.71 -13.15
N VAL A 415 21.53 29.00 -14.32
CA VAL A 415 21.12 27.96 -15.27
C VAL A 415 22.39 27.34 -15.86
N GLU A 416 22.64 26.07 -15.55
CA GLU A 416 23.75 25.32 -16.13
C GLU A 416 23.39 24.87 -17.55
N GLU A 417 24.19 25.27 -18.55
CA GLU A 417 23.92 25.01 -19.97
C GLU A 417 23.77 23.51 -20.30
N ASN A 418 24.48 22.65 -19.56
CA ASN A 418 24.42 21.21 -19.72
C ASN A 418 24.54 20.52 -18.35
N PRO A 419 23.42 20.26 -17.64
CA PRO A 419 23.45 19.59 -16.34
C PRO A 419 24.01 18.17 -16.41
N TYR A 420 24.01 17.54 -17.59
CA TYR A 420 24.55 16.19 -17.77
C TYR A 420 26.07 16.11 -17.56
N LYS A 421 26.79 17.24 -17.53
CA LYS A 421 28.20 17.31 -17.10
C LYS A 421 28.40 16.92 -15.63
N GLN A 422 27.36 16.94 -14.80
CA GLN A 422 27.44 16.50 -13.40
C GLN A 422 27.48 14.97 -13.26
N LEU A 423 27.06 14.20 -14.28
CA LEU A 423 27.05 12.74 -14.21
C LEU A 423 28.49 12.17 -14.20
N PRO A 424 28.80 11.18 -13.33
CA PRO A 424 30.08 10.47 -13.36
C PRO A 424 30.38 9.73 -14.67
N CYS A 425 29.36 9.39 -15.47
CA CYS A 425 29.50 8.64 -16.71
C CYS A 425 29.72 9.54 -17.94
N ASP A 426 30.50 9.05 -18.91
CA ASP A 426 30.75 9.74 -20.17
C ASP A 426 29.91 9.23 -21.36
N CYS A 427 28.81 8.50 -21.09
CA CYS A 427 27.90 7.95 -22.11
C CYS A 427 27.29 9.01 -23.06
N HIS A 428 27.36 10.30 -22.72
CA HIS A 428 27.00 11.41 -23.61
C HIS A 428 27.99 11.61 -24.77
N LYS A 429 29.18 11.00 -24.73
CA LYS A 429 30.18 11.03 -25.81
C LYS A 429 30.01 9.88 -26.80
N SER A 430 29.59 8.70 -26.30
CA SER A 430 29.46 7.48 -27.09
C SER A 430 28.12 7.33 -27.80
N MET A 431 27.08 8.02 -27.32
CA MET A 431 25.71 7.93 -27.84
C MET A 431 25.25 9.29 -28.37
N THR A 432 24.60 9.29 -29.54
CA THR A 432 23.94 10.48 -30.09
C THR A 432 22.58 10.71 -29.42
N GLY A 433 22.26 11.97 -29.09
CA GLY A 433 20.99 12.36 -28.47
C GLY A 433 21.08 12.61 -26.95
N ARG A 434 19.91 12.75 -26.30
CA ARG A 434 19.85 13.00 -24.84
C ARG A 434 19.92 11.67 -24.07
N SER A 435 21.11 11.31 -23.59
CA SER A 435 21.34 10.09 -22.81
C SER A 435 20.90 10.20 -21.33
N ALA A 436 20.42 11.36 -20.87
CA ALA A 436 20.10 11.61 -19.47
C ALA A 436 18.82 12.43 -19.27
N VAL A 437 18.15 12.19 -18.14
CA VAL A 437 16.82 12.73 -17.78
C VAL A 437 16.87 13.28 -16.35
N ASN A 438 16.18 14.41 -16.12
CA ASN A 438 16.00 14.98 -14.79
C ASN A 438 14.70 14.43 -14.15
N LEU A 439 14.86 13.79 -13.00
CA LEU A 439 13.81 13.15 -12.21
C LEU A 439 13.60 13.89 -10.89
N GLY A 440 12.42 13.71 -10.27
CA GLY A 440 12.04 14.38 -9.03
C GLY A 440 11.25 15.67 -9.29
N PRO A 441 11.29 16.66 -8.39
CA PRO A 441 12.15 16.75 -7.21
C PRO A 441 11.84 15.68 -6.15
N MET A 442 12.86 15.26 -5.40
CA MET A 442 12.79 14.17 -4.43
C MET A 442 13.72 14.41 -3.24
N TRP A 443 13.55 13.65 -2.16
CA TRP A 443 14.43 13.69 -0.99
C TRP A 443 15.83 13.15 -1.31
N SER A 444 16.86 13.96 -1.11
CA SER A 444 18.27 13.60 -1.34
C SER A 444 18.94 13.01 -0.09
N GLY A 445 18.54 13.44 1.10
CA GLY A 445 19.13 13.01 2.37
C GLY A 445 18.89 11.55 2.75
N SER A 446 19.26 11.22 3.99
CA SER A 446 19.14 9.87 4.55
C SER A 446 17.68 9.36 4.61
N LEU A 447 17.53 8.04 4.48
CA LEU A 447 16.25 7.31 4.56
C LEU A 447 16.06 6.56 5.89
N PHE A 448 17.09 6.53 6.75
CA PHE A 448 17.16 5.65 7.91
C PHE A 448 17.95 6.30 9.05
N ASN A 449 17.43 6.23 10.28
CA ASN A 449 18.22 6.50 11.49
C ASN A 449 18.63 5.15 12.11
N ALA A 450 19.91 4.75 11.94
CA ALA A 450 20.41 3.46 12.43
C ALA A 450 20.23 3.27 13.94
N GLY A 451 20.40 4.33 14.74
CA GLY A 451 20.16 4.30 16.18
C GLY A 451 18.70 4.07 16.55
N PHE A 452 17.76 4.66 15.80
CA PHE A 452 16.32 4.40 15.95
C PHE A 452 15.95 2.96 15.55
N LEU A 453 16.50 2.47 14.43
CA LEU A 453 16.27 1.09 13.97
C LEU A 453 16.80 0.04 14.95
N ARG A 454 17.95 0.30 15.60
CA ARG A 454 18.48 -0.56 16.67
C ARG A 454 17.57 -0.57 17.90
N ARG A 455 16.95 0.56 18.27
CA ARG A 455 15.89 0.59 19.31
C ARG A 455 14.64 -0.17 18.87
N MET A 456 14.18 -0.01 17.63
CA MET A 456 13.05 -0.79 17.10
C MET A 456 13.30 -2.30 17.15
N MET A 457 14.54 -2.75 16.89
CA MET A 457 14.91 -4.17 17.05
C MET A 457 14.84 -4.66 18.49
N PHE A 458 15.13 -3.80 19.48
CA PHE A 458 15.01 -4.15 20.89
C PHE A 458 13.53 -4.28 21.28
N GLU A 459 12.70 -3.27 21.00
CA GLU A 459 11.25 -3.31 21.28
C GLU A 459 10.55 -4.48 20.56
N CYS A 460 10.94 -4.77 19.32
CA CYS A 460 10.46 -5.93 18.55
C CYS A 460 10.60 -7.25 19.31
N VAL A 461 11.71 -7.45 20.03
CA VAL A 461 11.96 -8.66 20.84
C VAL A 461 11.27 -8.57 22.19
N GLN A 462 11.25 -7.39 22.85
CA GLN A 462 10.58 -7.20 24.14
C GLN A 462 9.07 -7.52 24.06
N TYR A 463 8.41 -7.11 22.98
CA TYR A 463 6.98 -7.33 22.77
C TYR A 463 6.65 -8.60 21.96
N GLY A 464 7.62 -9.46 21.67
CA GLY A 464 7.40 -10.75 20.98
C GLY A 464 6.92 -10.64 19.52
N VAL A 465 7.34 -9.61 18.80
CA VAL A 465 6.89 -9.28 17.44
C VAL A 465 7.91 -9.76 16.37
N ASP A 466 8.46 -10.96 16.58
CA ASP A 466 9.69 -11.43 15.90
C ASP A 466 9.60 -11.56 14.36
N ASP A 467 8.39 -11.59 13.77
CA ASP A 467 8.17 -11.73 12.32
C ASP A 467 8.96 -10.71 11.48
N ILE A 468 9.08 -9.47 11.97
CA ILE A 468 9.78 -8.37 11.26
C ILE A 468 11.26 -8.29 11.60
N LEU A 469 11.77 -9.06 12.56
CA LEU A 469 13.17 -9.00 12.99
C LEU A 469 14.19 -9.25 11.85
N PRO A 470 13.94 -10.14 10.85
CA PRO A 470 14.82 -10.26 9.68
C PRO A 470 14.84 -9.01 8.79
N LEU A 471 13.69 -8.33 8.66
CA LEU A 471 13.58 -7.08 7.90
C LEU A 471 14.30 -5.94 8.64
N LEU A 472 14.08 -5.79 9.95
CA LEU A 472 14.78 -4.80 10.77
C LEU A 472 16.31 -4.99 10.74
N LYS A 473 16.80 -6.24 10.85
CA LYS A 473 18.25 -6.56 10.68
C LYS A 473 18.78 -6.11 9.32
N THR A 474 18.00 -6.30 8.25
CA THR A 474 18.36 -5.85 6.90
C THR A 474 18.39 -4.32 6.82
N LEU A 475 17.41 -3.64 7.42
CA LEU A 475 17.30 -2.18 7.45
C LEU A 475 18.43 -1.52 8.23
N VAL A 476 18.88 -2.07 9.37
CA VAL A 476 20.06 -1.55 10.10
C VAL A 476 21.33 -1.71 9.25
N CYS A 477 21.52 -2.88 8.62
CA CYS A 477 22.66 -3.10 7.72
C CYS A 477 22.64 -2.15 6.50
N GLU A 478 21.46 -1.81 5.99
CA GLU A 478 21.28 -0.85 4.88
C GLU A 478 21.48 0.61 5.30
N ALA A 479 21.11 0.96 6.54
CA ALA A 479 21.32 2.28 7.13
C ALA A 479 22.81 2.57 7.37
N GLU A 480 23.55 1.58 7.87
CA GLU A 480 25.00 1.65 8.13
C GLU A 480 25.84 1.34 6.86
N CYS A 481 25.19 0.82 5.81
CA CYS A 481 25.80 0.30 4.58
C CYS A 481 26.92 -0.74 4.83
N THR A 482 26.63 -1.68 5.74
CA THR A 482 27.54 -2.76 6.17
C THR A 482 27.01 -4.15 5.82
N THR A 483 27.90 -5.15 5.83
CA THR A 483 27.49 -6.55 5.67
C THR A 483 27.07 -7.17 7.01
N VAL A 484 26.16 -8.16 6.97
CA VAL A 484 25.69 -8.90 8.17
C VAL A 484 26.83 -9.55 8.97
N LYS A 485 27.98 -9.85 8.34
CA LYS A 485 29.17 -10.39 9.03
C LYS A 485 29.85 -9.39 9.96
N GLN A 486 29.66 -8.09 9.74
CA GLN A 486 30.20 -7.00 10.57
C GLN A 486 29.18 -6.53 11.63
N PHE A 487 27.96 -7.07 11.61
CA PHE A 487 26.88 -6.67 12.50
C PHE A 487 27.12 -7.17 13.93
N SER A 488 27.59 -6.27 14.80
CA SER A 488 27.71 -6.51 16.24
C SER A 488 26.44 -6.05 16.97
N ILE A 489 25.93 -6.92 17.86
CA ILE A 489 24.72 -6.68 18.67
C ILE A 489 25.04 -6.01 20.01
N ASN A 490 26.31 -5.95 20.40
CA ASN A 490 26.71 -5.41 21.70
C ASN A 490 26.43 -3.89 21.80
N PRO A 491 25.62 -3.43 22.76
CA PRO A 491 25.61 -2.01 23.13
C PRO A 491 26.96 -1.71 23.81
N THR A 492 27.79 -0.88 23.21
CA THR A 492 29.05 -0.42 23.83
C THR A 492 28.75 0.60 24.93
N PRO A 493 29.06 0.32 26.20
CA PRO A 493 28.79 1.23 27.30
C PRO A 493 29.95 2.23 27.48
N SER A 494 30.16 3.14 26.52
CA SER A 494 31.12 4.26 26.66
C SER A 494 31.04 5.32 25.55
N SER A 495 30.04 6.21 25.62
CA SER A 495 30.13 7.61 25.13
C SER A 495 28.84 8.38 25.46
N GLN A 496 28.82 9.11 26.58
CA GLN A 496 27.71 10.03 26.93
C GLN A 496 27.76 11.36 26.15
N GLU A 497 28.15 11.32 24.87
CA GLU A 497 28.21 12.49 23.98
C GLU A 497 27.62 12.18 22.59
N GLU A 498 26.31 11.87 22.55
CA GLU A 498 25.54 11.87 21.31
C GLU A 498 24.30 12.77 21.44
N GLY A 499 24.11 13.68 20.47
CA GLY A 499 23.00 14.62 20.42
C GLY A 499 23.34 15.99 21.01
N GLY A 500 23.57 16.99 20.14
CA GLY A 500 23.89 18.35 20.54
C GLY A 500 22.70 19.15 21.09
N VAL A 501 22.27 18.86 22.33
CA VAL A 501 21.42 19.74 23.15
C VAL A 501 21.87 19.65 24.61
N PHE A 502 22.24 20.78 25.23
CA PHE A 502 22.52 20.84 26.66
C PHE A 502 21.23 20.71 27.47
N ILE A 503 20.96 19.53 28.02
CA ILE A 503 19.94 19.34 29.06
C ILE A 503 20.66 19.29 30.41
N LYS A 504 20.53 20.36 31.20
CA LYS A 504 20.88 20.31 32.63
C LYS A 504 19.80 19.53 33.36
N VAL A 505 20.08 18.29 33.72
CA VAL A 505 19.38 17.60 34.80
C VAL A 505 19.84 18.23 36.13
N ALA A 506 18.89 18.55 37.00
CA ALA A 506 19.17 19.08 38.33
C ALA A 506 19.01 17.97 39.36
N ASP A 507 20.13 17.38 39.78
CA ASP A 507 20.14 16.45 40.92
C ASP A 507 20.04 17.22 42.24
N ALA A 508 19.28 16.66 43.18
CA ALA A 508 18.96 17.29 44.45
C ALA A 508 19.65 16.59 45.63
N LYS A 509 20.16 17.41 46.57
CA LYS A 509 20.68 17.07 47.92
C LYS A 509 22.04 16.34 47.93
N GLU A 510 22.94 16.56 48.90
CA GLU A 510 23.06 17.51 50.04
C GLU A 510 24.56 17.53 50.45
N GLY A 511 25.17 18.63 50.97
CA GLY A 511 26.63 18.54 51.26
C GLY A 511 27.53 19.70 51.74
N SER A 512 27.04 20.85 52.25
CA SER A 512 27.80 21.81 53.12
C SER A 512 28.99 22.68 52.59
N THR A 513 29.14 23.86 53.24
CA THR A 513 30.31 24.79 53.34
C THR A 513 30.64 25.86 52.27
N ASP A 514 29.98 27.03 52.40
CA ASP A 514 30.49 28.44 52.48
C ASP A 514 31.48 29.05 51.41
N PRO A 515 31.78 30.38 51.36
CA PRO A 515 31.47 31.16 50.15
C PRO A 515 32.63 32.00 49.55
N GLY A 516 32.70 32.10 48.21
CA GLY A 516 33.72 32.89 47.48
C GLY A 516 33.15 33.84 46.43
N LYS A 517 33.49 35.14 46.51
CA LYS A 517 33.04 36.19 45.56
C LYS A 517 33.88 36.25 44.27
N ARG A 518 33.30 36.87 43.23
CA ARG A 518 33.90 37.34 41.94
C ARG A 518 34.05 36.25 40.87
N LYS A 519 34.01 36.50 39.56
CA LYS A 519 33.81 37.76 38.76
C LYS A 519 33.11 37.38 37.43
N ARG A 520 32.33 38.28 36.84
CA ARG A 520 31.76 38.11 35.49
C ARG A 520 32.75 38.65 34.47
N GLU A 521 33.25 37.81 33.56
CA GLU A 521 34.16 38.24 32.49
C GLU A 521 33.85 37.48 31.18
N ASP A 522 33.92 38.22 30.07
CA ASP A 522 33.43 37.84 28.75
C ASP A 522 34.44 36.95 28.01
N LEU A 523 33.99 35.86 27.38
CA LEU A 523 34.82 35.04 26.48
C LEU A 523 34.19 34.81 25.10
N THR A 524 33.53 35.85 24.59
CA THR A 524 33.10 35.97 23.19
C THR A 524 34.30 36.13 22.23
N LYS A 525 35.03 35.03 21.92
CA LYS A 525 35.99 35.01 20.78
C LYS A 525 36.47 33.65 20.22
N THR A 526 36.10 32.50 20.79
CA THR A 526 36.72 31.20 20.41
C THR A 526 35.82 30.23 19.62
N THR A 527 34.57 30.58 19.34
CA THR A 527 33.56 29.64 18.80
C THR A 527 33.52 29.50 17.28
N THR A 528 34.21 30.36 16.52
CA THR A 528 34.06 30.49 15.05
C THR A 528 35.11 29.73 14.20
N LYS A 529 35.89 28.81 14.78
CA LYS A 529 36.91 28.03 14.04
C LYS A 529 36.79 26.49 14.14
N ARG A 530 35.70 25.94 14.68
CA ARG A 530 35.53 24.48 14.85
C ARG A 530 34.30 23.87 14.14
N LEU A 531 33.68 24.60 13.21
CA LEU A 531 32.57 24.13 12.35
C LEU A 531 33.03 23.68 10.95
N LYS A 532 34.18 22.99 10.88
CA LYS A 532 34.70 22.32 9.68
C LYS A 532 35.42 21.02 10.06
N ASN A 533 34.65 20.00 10.41
CA ASN A 533 34.88 18.58 10.12
C ASN A 533 33.73 17.73 10.68
N GLU A 534 33.60 16.50 10.16
CA GLU A 534 32.62 15.46 10.51
C GLU A 534 31.21 15.60 9.91
N ALA A 535 31.14 15.47 8.58
CA ALA A 535 30.00 14.81 7.96
C ALA A 535 30.01 13.32 8.36
N ARG A 536 29.19 12.95 9.35
CA ARG A 536 29.08 11.56 9.83
C ARG A 536 28.32 10.71 8.81
N PHE A 537 29.03 9.77 8.18
CA PHE A 537 28.54 8.63 7.38
C PHE A 537 27.19 8.84 6.68
N GLU A 538 27.15 9.71 5.67
CA GLU A 538 25.98 9.81 4.79
C GLU A 538 25.93 8.57 3.89
N HIS A 539 24.93 7.71 4.10
CA HIS A 539 24.84 6.44 3.36
C HIS A 539 24.68 6.67 1.84
N PRO A 540 25.20 5.78 0.97
CA PRO A 540 25.05 5.95 -0.46
C PRO A 540 23.58 6.05 -0.89
N PRO A 541 23.21 6.98 -1.79
CA PRO A 541 21.84 7.07 -2.30
C PRO A 541 21.59 6.02 -3.40
N PHE A 542 20.40 5.43 -3.39
CA PHE A 542 19.99 4.37 -4.31
C PHE A 542 20.81 3.07 -4.19
N TYR A 543 20.51 2.14 -5.09
CA TYR A 543 21.17 0.85 -5.24
C TYR A 543 21.33 0.52 -6.73
N TYR A 544 22.18 -0.44 -7.04
CA TYR A 544 22.35 -1.00 -8.37
C TYR A 544 21.80 -2.43 -8.39
N SER A 545 20.95 -2.76 -9.37
CA SER A 545 20.45 -4.13 -9.53
C SER A 545 21.50 -4.98 -10.27
N ILE A 546 21.93 -6.09 -9.70
CA ILE A 546 23.01 -6.90 -10.29
C ILE A 546 22.61 -7.42 -11.67
N HIS A 547 21.36 -7.85 -11.86
CA HIS A 547 20.88 -8.38 -13.13
C HIS A 547 20.95 -7.35 -14.27
N ARG A 548 20.79 -6.06 -13.96
CA ARG A 548 20.88 -4.98 -14.93
C ARG A 548 22.31 -4.67 -15.39
N HIS A 549 23.28 -4.82 -14.49
CA HIS A 549 24.69 -4.51 -14.75
C HIS A 549 25.57 -5.74 -15.02
N ALA A 550 24.99 -6.94 -14.97
CA ALA A 550 25.61 -8.17 -15.43
C ALA A 550 25.71 -8.20 -16.97
N ILE A 551 26.74 -8.87 -17.47
CA ILE A 551 26.92 -9.09 -18.92
C ILE A 551 26.08 -10.29 -19.35
N GLY A 552 25.28 -10.12 -20.41
CA GLY A 552 24.53 -11.21 -21.01
C GLY A 552 25.43 -12.37 -21.45
N GLY A 553 25.06 -13.60 -21.07
CA GLY A 553 25.83 -14.81 -21.39
C GLY A 553 26.92 -15.20 -20.38
N LEU A 554 27.07 -14.49 -19.25
CA LEU A 554 27.97 -14.89 -18.17
C LEU A 554 27.22 -15.31 -16.90
N ASN A 555 27.77 -16.27 -16.17
CA ASN A 555 27.22 -16.73 -14.89
C ASN A 555 27.48 -15.71 -13.78
N ILE A 556 26.42 -15.04 -13.31
CA ILE A 556 26.47 -14.02 -12.25
C ILE A 556 26.95 -14.65 -10.92
N PRO A 557 27.96 -14.08 -10.23
CA PRO A 557 28.38 -14.56 -8.93
C PRO A 557 27.27 -14.45 -7.88
N LYS A 558 27.25 -15.37 -6.89
CA LYS A 558 26.32 -15.26 -5.75
C LYS A 558 26.50 -13.90 -5.05
N LEU A 559 25.38 -13.19 -4.79
CA LEU A 559 25.32 -11.88 -4.13
C LEU A 559 26.30 -11.71 -2.96
N ASN A 560 26.37 -12.69 -2.04
CA ASN A 560 27.28 -12.64 -0.88
C ASN A 560 28.78 -12.57 -1.25
N LYS A 561 29.20 -13.14 -2.39
CA LYS A 561 30.58 -13.00 -2.88
C LYS A 561 30.83 -11.60 -3.42
N ILE A 562 29.87 -11.00 -4.12
CA ILE A 562 29.99 -9.64 -4.67
C ILE A 562 30.10 -8.62 -3.53
N LEU A 563 29.25 -8.76 -2.49
CA LEU A 563 29.35 -7.97 -1.26
C LEU A 563 30.74 -8.11 -0.60
N GLN A 564 31.28 -9.33 -0.53
CA GLN A 564 32.60 -9.59 0.03
C GLN A 564 33.71 -8.91 -0.80
N PHE A 565 33.72 -9.05 -2.13
CA PHE A 565 34.74 -8.44 -3.00
C PHE A 565 34.74 -6.91 -2.94
N LEU A 566 33.55 -6.28 -2.85
CA LEU A 566 33.45 -4.83 -2.70
C LEU A 566 33.95 -4.36 -1.32
N SER A 567 33.60 -5.08 -0.25
CA SER A 567 34.07 -4.77 1.10
C SER A 567 35.57 -4.98 1.26
N GLU A 568 36.14 -6.03 0.68
CA GLU A 568 37.60 -6.29 0.62
C GLU A 568 38.34 -5.23 -0.22
N SER A 569 37.64 -4.60 -1.18
CA SER A 569 38.15 -3.46 -1.97
C SER A 569 38.03 -2.11 -1.23
N GLY A 570 37.55 -2.10 0.02
CA GLY A 570 37.45 -0.91 0.86
C GLY A 570 36.18 -0.08 0.70
N PHE A 571 35.20 -0.54 -0.07
CA PHE A 571 33.93 0.16 -0.30
C PHE A 571 32.88 -0.18 0.78
N MET A 572 32.06 0.81 1.13
CA MET A 572 30.84 0.58 1.90
C MET A 572 29.88 -0.24 1.04
N VAL A 573 29.26 -1.28 1.60
CA VAL A 573 28.42 -2.19 0.83
C VAL A 573 27.40 -2.93 1.69
N SER A 574 26.15 -2.88 1.25
CA SER A 574 25.06 -3.62 1.86
C SER A 574 24.11 -4.21 0.81
N ARG A 575 23.28 -5.15 1.26
CA ARG A 575 22.02 -5.44 0.57
C ARG A 575 21.07 -4.24 0.75
N THR A 576 19.98 -4.25 -0.03
CA THR A 576 18.85 -3.35 0.18
C THR A 576 17.56 -4.16 0.34
N HIS A 577 16.60 -3.64 1.11
CA HIS A 577 15.25 -4.20 1.16
C HIS A 577 14.42 -3.86 -0.10
N PHE A 578 14.82 -2.85 -0.89
CA PHE A 578 14.11 -2.41 -2.09
C PHE A 578 14.17 -3.45 -3.22
N ASP A 579 15.31 -4.13 -3.40
CA ASP A 579 15.51 -5.19 -4.42
C ASP A 579 16.29 -6.36 -3.78
N PRO A 580 15.74 -7.60 -3.76
CA PRO A 580 16.44 -8.79 -3.29
C PRO A 580 17.78 -9.08 -3.99
N THR A 581 17.98 -8.52 -5.19
CA THR A 581 19.19 -8.62 -6.02
C THR A 581 19.96 -7.29 -6.11
N GLY A 582 19.55 -6.28 -5.35
CA GLY A 582 20.18 -4.97 -5.29
C GLY A 582 21.37 -4.91 -4.34
N ILE A 583 22.39 -4.15 -4.74
CA ILE A 583 23.51 -3.75 -3.89
C ILE A 583 23.49 -2.24 -3.73
N ARG A 584 23.58 -1.76 -2.48
CA ARG A 584 23.92 -0.37 -2.18
C ARG A 584 25.42 -0.29 -1.88
N THR A 585 26.11 0.68 -2.47
CA THR A 585 27.56 0.89 -2.31
C THR A 585 27.96 2.31 -2.70
N ASP A 586 29.07 2.80 -2.16
CA ASP A 586 29.77 4.02 -2.59
C ASP A 586 30.75 3.76 -3.76
N ALA A 587 30.95 2.50 -4.15
CA ALA A 587 31.78 2.14 -5.29
C ALA A 587 31.24 2.75 -6.61
N PRO A 588 32.10 3.41 -7.42
CA PRO A 588 31.70 3.87 -8.76
C PRO A 588 31.21 2.72 -9.63
N LEU A 589 30.24 2.97 -10.51
CA LEU A 589 29.65 1.94 -11.37
C LEU A 589 30.69 1.17 -12.19
N ALA A 590 31.73 1.85 -12.70
CA ALA A 590 32.83 1.21 -13.42
C ALA A 590 33.57 0.14 -12.58
N THR A 591 33.73 0.39 -11.27
CA THR A 591 34.32 -0.57 -10.32
C THR A 591 33.39 -1.75 -10.10
N LEU A 592 32.09 -1.50 -9.89
CA LEU A 592 31.07 -2.55 -9.75
C LEU A 592 31.05 -3.45 -11.00
N THR A 593 31.00 -2.87 -12.20
CA THR A 593 31.05 -3.60 -13.47
C THR A 593 32.35 -4.40 -13.62
N SER A 594 33.51 -3.85 -13.22
CA SER A 594 34.79 -4.58 -13.24
C SER A 594 34.81 -5.77 -12.27
N VAL A 595 34.24 -5.62 -11.07
CA VAL A 595 34.10 -6.72 -10.10
C VAL A 595 33.17 -7.81 -10.63
N LEU A 596 32.06 -7.45 -11.27
CA LEU A 596 31.17 -8.41 -11.92
C LEU A 596 31.87 -9.13 -13.08
N GLN A 597 32.55 -8.39 -13.97
CA GLN A 597 33.30 -8.94 -15.11
C GLN A 597 34.36 -9.97 -14.67
N LYS A 598 35.24 -9.60 -13.73
CA LYS A 598 36.37 -10.44 -13.31
C LYS A 598 35.95 -11.76 -12.65
N ASN A 599 34.77 -11.79 -12.04
CA ASN A 599 34.30 -12.92 -11.24
C ASN A 599 33.19 -13.75 -11.90
N SER A 600 32.66 -13.31 -13.05
CA SER A 600 31.63 -14.08 -13.78
C SER A 600 32.28 -15.13 -14.68
N ALA A 601 31.84 -16.38 -14.58
CA ALA A 601 32.36 -17.47 -15.41
C ALA A 601 31.63 -17.55 -16.76
N GLN A 602 32.35 -17.90 -17.83
CA GLN A 602 31.75 -18.22 -19.13
C GLN A 602 30.84 -19.45 -18.99
N SER A 603 29.67 -19.43 -19.65
CA SER A 603 28.84 -20.63 -19.79
C SER A 603 29.46 -21.56 -20.83
N SER A 604 30.09 -22.66 -20.39
CA SER A 604 30.51 -23.73 -21.29
C SER A 604 29.28 -24.38 -21.93
N SER A 605 29.14 -24.26 -23.24
CA SER A 605 28.19 -25.07 -24.03
C SER A 605 28.51 -26.56 -23.87
N PRO A 606 27.52 -27.46 -23.90
CA PRO A 606 27.78 -28.90 -23.93
C PRO A 606 28.62 -29.25 -25.17
N GLN A 607 29.75 -29.94 -24.98
CA GLN A 607 30.45 -30.54 -26.11
C GLN A 607 29.66 -31.77 -26.59
N PRO A 608 29.65 -32.07 -27.91
CA PRO A 608 29.09 -33.31 -28.42
C PRO A 608 30.07 -34.46 -28.15
N ASP A 609 29.76 -35.31 -27.18
CA ASP A 609 30.57 -36.50 -26.91
C ASP A 609 30.54 -37.47 -28.09
N SER A 610 31.72 -37.91 -28.49
CA SER A 610 31.94 -38.81 -29.63
C SER A 610 31.91 -40.28 -29.22
N HIS A 611 31.12 -41.08 -29.94
CA HIS A 611 31.22 -42.54 -30.06
C HIS A 611 31.18 -43.41 -28.79
N HIS A 612 30.06 -44.10 -28.60
CA HIS A 612 30.09 -45.54 -28.35
C HIS A 612 28.87 -46.25 -28.95
N GLU A 613 29.11 -47.33 -29.70
CA GLU A 613 28.10 -48.20 -30.33
C GLU A 613 28.00 -49.55 -29.55
N PRO A 614 27.08 -50.48 -29.85
CA PRO A 614 25.97 -50.75 -28.93
C PRO A 614 25.93 -52.19 -28.38
N THR A 615 25.24 -52.41 -27.25
CA THR A 615 24.76 -53.74 -26.85
C THR A 615 23.35 -53.68 -26.26
N GLU A 616 22.64 -54.80 -26.37
CA GLU A 616 21.17 -54.90 -26.42
C GLU A 616 20.63 -55.71 -25.23
N LYS A 617 19.57 -55.22 -24.52
CA LYS A 617 18.31 -55.93 -24.14
C LYS A 617 17.67 -55.55 -22.80
N ALA A 618 16.32 -55.60 -22.81
CA ALA A 618 15.34 -55.73 -21.70
C ALA A 618 15.31 -54.58 -20.64
N GLU A 619 14.21 -53.91 -20.30
CA GLU A 619 12.76 -54.24 -20.28
C GLU A 619 11.91 -52.94 -20.11
N LYS A 620 10.59 -53.02 -20.38
CA LYS A 620 9.52 -52.02 -20.10
C LYS A 620 8.30 -52.77 -19.53
N PRO A 621 7.28 -52.15 -18.88
CA PRO A 621 6.88 -50.73 -18.83
C PRO A 621 6.72 -50.24 -17.36
N GLU A 622 5.95 -49.22 -16.92
CA GLU A 622 5.10 -48.17 -17.54
C GLU A 622 5.12 -46.93 -16.63
N VAL A 623 5.07 -45.70 -17.19
CA VAL A 623 4.52 -44.52 -16.48
C VAL A 623 3.76 -43.60 -17.47
N LYS A 624 2.58 -43.15 -17.03
CA LYS A 624 1.59 -42.32 -17.73
C LYS A 624 2.14 -40.95 -18.18
N GLY A 625 1.79 -40.55 -19.40
CA GLY A 625 1.99 -39.18 -19.89
C GLY A 625 0.84 -38.25 -19.47
N LEU A 626 1.17 -37.00 -19.14
CA LEU A 626 0.27 -35.85 -19.32
C LEU A 626 0.76 -35.01 -20.50
N SER A 627 -0.18 -34.60 -21.35
CA SER A 627 0.06 -33.88 -22.60
C SER A 627 0.35 -32.39 -22.39
N ALA A 628 1.34 -31.87 -23.10
CA ALA A 628 1.54 -30.44 -23.29
C ALA A 628 0.69 -29.89 -24.44
N ALA A 629 0.26 -28.63 -24.33
CA ALA A 629 -0.29 -27.79 -25.40
C ALA A 629 -0.29 -26.32 -24.91
N PRO A 630 -0.32 -25.31 -25.79
CA PRO A 630 0.86 -24.91 -26.54
C PRO A 630 1.18 -23.40 -26.39
N GLU A 631 2.32 -22.98 -26.93
CA GLU A 631 2.68 -21.57 -27.08
C GLU A 631 1.72 -20.86 -28.06
N GLN A 632 1.49 -19.56 -27.85
CA GLN A 632 0.88 -18.67 -28.83
C GLN A 632 1.70 -17.40 -28.96
N ASP A 633 2.27 -17.22 -30.15
CA ASP A 633 2.76 -15.92 -30.63
C ASP A 633 1.66 -14.86 -30.53
N PHE A 634 2.06 -13.63 -30.20
CA PHE A 634 1.28 -12.45 -30.57
C PHE A 634 2.16 -11.47 -31.32
N THR A 635 1.78 -11.25 -32.58
CA THR A 635 2.38 -10.33 -33.53
C THR A 635 2.23 -8.88 -33.08
N GLN A 636 3.14 -8.04 -33.56
CA GLN A 636 3.02 -6.59 -33.50
C GLN A 636 1.85 -6.13 -34.38
N ASP A 637 1.08 -5.15 -33.90
CA ASP A 637 0.31 -4.24 -34.73
C ASP A 637 0.74 -2.79 -34.38
N PRO A 638 1.01 -1.93 -35.38
CA PRO A 638 1.23 -0.50 -35.19
C PRO A 638 -0.09 0.27 -35.10
N ASP A 639 0.01 1.61 -35.08
CA ASP A 639 -1.09 2.59 -35.14
C ASP A 639 -1.91 2.81 -33.85
N CYS A 640 -1.46 3.78 -33.05
CA CYS A 640 -2.33 4.74 -32.35
C CYS A 640 -1.57 6.05 -32.09
N GLU A 641 -2.05 7.15 -32.68
CA GLU A 641 -1.69 8.54 -32.32
C GLU A 641 -2.30 8.96 -30.96
#